data_AF-A0A0V0VLG7-F1
#
_entry.id   AF-A0A0V0VLG7-F1
#
_cell.length_a   1.000
_cell.length_b   1.000
_cell.length_c   1.000
_cell.angle_alpha   90.00
_cell.angle_beta   90.00
_cell.angle_gamma   90.00
#
_symmetry.space_group_name_H-M   'P 1'
#
loop_
_entity.id
_entity.type
_entity.pdbx_description
1 polymer ?
#
loop_
_entity_poly.entity_id
_entity_poly.type
_entity_poly.pdbx_seq_one_letter_code
_entity_poly.pdbx_strand_id
1 'polypeptide(L)'
;LLSMPLLQGEPLRFFPHPDDLRPDEKVFYCPCTKEVFRDFEQYFKRTMILNSLVWTCAATGDEGLTYEAALKSELAVCTPPDNIAEELIKAILFLVKLTAKVKLCDVVGMIHSFISSHVFVGETAHFVDNAGNRRTGVVRSITVPETVNKSDDNLETASSPTEDANKMDVSKNSNGAKGSAAVYVVEFSIDNIDDGANESLTGNTLLCCVDESKVFRKKPLSKEECYALLRAYCCTSQENIWVVKDDIAERHEVAKLEWDKIYGGPLPDLSVYKSCNEQQAPSESDESEDDAEDLGEDNGGKQHKALSLMWIEVDRYQVDIGAELKERMSKGLAVTEMDVRNIRALIKQAKEQCRMQKKENRKRQRKNNPKCRKVRDDLLLLNDDDQVEFPTLTAVNLPKHVSPARFGDYLSLLDFLHQHGNRIQLRDYFPEGVSLSMLYKATLDSDPEGIFAELLCYLLTVVFERQCEEDGDDVKLLKSEETATLDSAEIEYKFYLPKMEKATETFKEMRNTHGVSVYRLPIDGYTLSEVVRIYFESSGHFTGSRNGRFRAMHRGSFKSYDDQAFNFAIQRPELISSLRQISIYDLKPDDRLDLLLVLRDQLLTFQLFRQLLDNSSERVRTIRFDLLRQKMPNGGVEREMICFLKSTLRCGERSRAAANSKHQQQVEAVEEEQQQLSSLLKRFQSFVDRPLSDDVDLSDFVETLTSARLDELQNADQVELVRKLRRHLFNQLYRSALFDLFELQSTVGMCLLGQDRTCRRYYFVRSVGAVLVETTLDVGADGATPNVDHPTPEPCWHLFHDLDTLNALLRSLNRRGEREAELAANLLLFKGQLVQMFASFDDTLSNGQSEPPTALTVEPPVDSELVVERAFRLSLLDFENRLFYSRMQVAPLADRQRWREQLEEKDDDNNDGGGGGGGGGGRRLSANCLARLLVELVDTVDCKFMENFSTRPVKKLTAPNHHNCVPTTTTSADDSAVQCSSSVDGQSTIDSAESNFFFV
;
A
#
# COMPACT_ATOMS: atom_id res chain seq x y z
N LEU A 1 19.03 -30.41 22.00
CA LEU A 1 18.30 -31.05 20.89
C LEU A 1 17.70 -29.93 20.06
N LEU A 2 18.25 -29.61 18.89
CA LEU A 2 17.54 -28.73 17.96
C LEU A 2 16.23 -29.42 17.59
N SER A 3 15.13 -28.67 17.56
CA SER A 3 13.92 -29.14 16.91
C SER A 3 14.23 -29.48 15.44
N MET A 4 13.48 -30.42 14.86
CA MET A 4 13.57 -30.73 13.44
C MET A 4 12.24 -30.42 12.77
N PRO A 5 12.24 -29.91 11.53
CA PRO A 5 11.03 -29.69 10.76
C PRO A 5 10.15 -30.94 10.71
N LEU A 6 8.85 -30.73 10.90
CA LEU A 6 7.86 -31.81 10.94
C LEU A 6 7.22 -31.97 9.56
N LEU A 7 7.15 -33.22 9.11
CA LEU A 7 6.38 -33.62 7.94
C LEU A 7 5.09 -34.29 8.43
N GLN A 8 3.95 -33.64 8.23
CA GLN A 8 2.65 -34.12 8.72
C GLN A 8 2.63 -34.40 10.24
N GLY A 9 3.39 -33.64 11.02
CA GLY A 9 3.47 -33.78 12.47
C GLY A 9 4.50 -34.80 12.99
N GLU A 10 5.23 -35.50 12.11
CA GLU A 10 6.34 -36.37 12.51
C GLU A 10 7.70 -35.84 12.02
N PRO A 11 8.79 -36.02 12.78
CA PRO A 11 10.13 -35.64 12.34
C PRO A 11 10.59 -36.51 11.18
N LEU A 12 11.32 -35.89 10.25
CA LEU A 12 11.83 -36.59 9.07
C LEU A 12 12.81 -37.72 9.47
N ARG A 13 12.54 -38.94 8.99
CA ARG A 13 13.50 -40.05 9.10
C ARG A 13 14.51 -39.98 7.95
N PHE A 14 15.79 -39.94 8.28
CA PHE A 14 16.88 -39.99 7.30
C PHE A 14 17.17 -41.41 6.84
N PHE A 15 17.52 -41.57 5.57
CA PHE A 15 18.07 -42.80 5.04
C PHE A 15 19.49 -43.00 5.59
N PRO A 16 19.82 -44.22 6.04
CA PRO A 16 21.17 -44.53 6.50
C PRO A 16 22.16 -44.36 5.36
N HIS A 17 23.36 -43.88 5.68
CA HIS A 17 24.45 -43.80 4.72
C HIS A 17 24.81 -45.22 4.24
N PRO A 18 24.94 -45.48 2.92
CA PRO A 18 25.38 -46.79 2.44
C PRO A 18 26.84 -47.04 2.83
N ASP A 19 27.11 -48.04 3.67
CA ASP A 19 28.45 -48.33 4.19
C ASP A 19 29.42 -48.92 3.12
N ASP A 20 28.91 -49.29 1.94
CA ASP A 20 29.61 -50.00 0.87
C ASP A 20 29.94 -49.12 -0.35
N LEU A 21 30.03 -47.80 -0.18
CA LEU A 21 30.34 -46.85 -1.25
C LEU A 21 31.81 -46.89 -1.66
N ARG A 22 32.08 -47.08 -2.96
CA ARG A 22 33.43 -46.97 -3.52
C ARG A 22 33.78 -45.50 -3.83
N PRO A 23 35.05 -45.06 -3.72
CA PRO A 23 35.44 -43.66 -3.91
C PRO A 23 35.10 -43.09 -5.29
N ASP A 24 35.02 -43.96 -6.30
CA ASP A 24 34.82 -43.64 -7.72
C ASP A 24 33.40 -43.96 -8.21
N GLU A 25 32.50 -44.36 -7.29
CA GLU A 25 31.09 -44.64 -7.59
C GLU A 25 30.28 -43.34 -7.72
N LYS A 26 29.56 -43.19 -8.84
CA LYS A 26 28.67 -42.04 -9.07
C LYS A 26 27.36 -42.23 -8.31
N VAL A 27 27.03 -41.24 -7.47
CA VAL A 27 25.83 -41.23 -6.63
C VAL A 27 25.10 -39.90 -6.69
N PHE A 28 23.83 -39.89 -6.30
CA PHE A 28 23.03 -38.69 -6.15
C PHE A 28 23.05 -38.21 -4.70
N TYR A 29 23.53 -36.99 -4.46
CA TYR A 29 23.68 -36.41 -3.12
C TYR A 29 22.65 -35.30 -2.90
N CYS A 30 21.96 -35.33 -1.76
CA CYS A 30 21.03 -34.28 -1.34
C CYS A 30 21.74 -33.30 -0.38
N PRO A 31 22.04 -32.06 -0.79
CA PRO A 31 22.80 -31.12 0.05
C PRO A 31 22.11 -30.74 1.36
N CYS A 32 20.78 -30.64 1.35
CA CYS A 32 19.97 -30.13 2.46
C CYS A 32 19.89 -31.11 3.63
N THR A 33 19.75 -32.41 3.34
CA THR A 33 19.66 -33.49 4.33
C THR A 33 20.96 -34.28 4.49
N LYS A 34 21.95 -34.03 3.61
CA LYS A 34 23.23 -34.75 3.50
C LYS A 34 23.08 -36.25 3.21
N GLU A 35 21.95 -36.66 2.64
CA GLU A 35 21.68 -38.05 2.26
C GLU A 35 22.29 -38.40 0.90
N VAL A 36 22.68 -39.67 0.72
CA VAL A 36 23.28 -40.19 -0.51
C VAL A 36 22.39 -41.32 -1.06
N PHE A 37 22.10 -41.28 -2.36
CA PHE A 37 21.24 -42.23 -3.05
C PHE A 37 21.95 -42.82 -4.28
N ARG A 38 21.83 -44.14 -4.50
CA ARG A 38 22.30 -44.80 -5.74
C ARG A 38 21.27 -44.74 -6.86
N ASP A 39 20.00 -44.67 -6.51
CA ASP A 39 18.88 -44.63 -7.44
C ASP A 39 18.34 -43.20 -7.62
N PHE A 40 18.18 -42.78 -8.87
CA PHE A 40 17.68 -41.45 -9.21
C PHE A 40 16.24 -41.25 -8.77
N GLU A 41 15.40 -42.29 -8.85
CA GLU A 41 13.98 -42.16 -8.51
C GLU A 41 13.78 -41.89 -7.00
N GLN A 42 14.61 -42.53 -6.15
CA GLN A 42 14.64 -42.27 -4.72
C GLN A 42 15.14 -40.85 -4.38
N TYR A 43 16.22 -40.41 -5.02
CA TYR A 43 16.72 -39.04 -4.89
C TYR A 43 15.70 -37.99 -5.33
N PHE A 44 15.03 -38.22 -6.47
CA PHE A 44 14.01 -37.32 -7.01
C PHE A 44 12.80 -37.22 -6.07
N LYS A 45 12.27 -38.37 -5.60
CA LYS A 45 11.18 -38.39 -4.60
C LYS A 45 11.55 -37.64 -3.33
N ARG A 46 12.79 -37.82 -2.84
CA ARG A 46 13.28 -37.13 -1.64
C ARG A 46 13.36 -35.62 -1.85
N THR A 47 13.95 -35.19 -2.97
CA THR A 47 14.09 -33.77 -3.33
C THR A 47 12.73 -33.11 -3.53
N MET A 48 11.77 -33.81 -4.14
CA MET A 48 10.39 -33.33 -4.31
C MET A 48 9.69 -33.09 -2.97
N ILE A 49 9.86 -33.99 -2.00
CA ILE A 49 9.27 -33.83 -0.65
C ILE A 49 9.90 -32.64 0.09
N LEU A 50 11.22 -32.50 0.05
CA LEU A 50 11.93 -31.40 0.74
C LEU A 50 11.54 -30.01 0.18
N ASN A 51 11.31 -29.92 -1.14
CA ASN A 51 10.91 -28.70 -1.83
C ASN A 51 9.39 -28.45 -1.82
N SER A 52 8.59 -29.38 -1.31
CA SER A 52 7.14 -29.21 -1.23
C SER A 52 6.72 -28.44 0.02
N LEU A 53 5.65 -27.64 -0.10
CA LEU A 53 5.10 -26.79 0.97
C LEU A 53 4.23 -27.60 1.96
N VAL A 54 4.81 -28.66 2.53
CA VAL A 54 4.12 -29.62 3.41
C VAL A 54 4.76 -29.71 4.80
N TRP A 55 5.78 -28.90 5.05
CA TRP A 55 6.52 -28.88 6.30
C TRP A 55 5.92 -27.91 7.29
N THR A 56 6.02 -28.28 8.55
CA THR A 56 5.64 -27.47 9.69
C THR A 56 6.86 -27.20 10.54
N CYS A 57 7.10 -25.93 10.88
CA CYS A 57 8.12 -25.55 11.83
C CYS A 57 7.76 -26.10 13.22
N ALA A 58 8.61 -26.93 13.80
CA ALA A 58 8.39 -27.50 15.13
C ALA A 58 8.47 -26.46 16.27
N ALA A 59 9.13 -25.32 16.01
CA ALA A 59 9.31 -24.25 16.99
C ALA A 59 8.16 -23.22 16.98
N THR A 60 7.70 -22.78 15.80
CA THR A 60 6.63 -21.77 15.66
C THR A 60 5.26 -22.37 15.41
N GLY A 61 5.20 -23.60 14.88
CA GLY A 61 3.96 -24.24 14.44
C GLY A 61 3.48 -23.79 13.06
N ASP A 62 4.26 -22.96 12.35
CA ASP A 62 3.90 -22.47 11.01
C ASP A 62 3.87 -23.62 10.01
N GLU A 63 2.72 -23.80 9.37
CA GLU A 63 2.45 -24.85 8.38
C GLU A 63 2.64 -24.34 6.94
N GLY A 64 2.91 -25.24 6.00
CA GLY A 64 2.98 -24.90 4.58
C GLY A 64 4.34 -24.37 4.14
N LEU A 65 5.41 -24.75 4.83
CA LEU A 65 6.78 -24.35 4.52
C LEU A 65 7.49 -25.45 3.70
N THR A 66 8.59 -25.08 3.03
CA THR A 66 9.58 -26.07 2.55
C THR A 66 10.48 -26.50 3.70
N TYR A 67 11.18 -27.63 3.56
CA TYR A 67 12.08 -28.12 4.61
C TYR A 67 13.13 -27.07 5.02
N GLU A 68 13.73 -26.38 4.05
CA GLU A 68 14.73 -25.34 4.32
C GLU A 68 14.14 -24.10 4.98
N ALA A 69 12.93 -23.68 4.58
CA ALA A 69 12.24 -22.54 5.18
C ALA A 69 11.85 -22.85 6.64
N ALA A 70 11.34 -24.06 6.89
CA ALA A 70 11.05 -24.54 8.24
C ALA A 70 12.34 -24.61 9.09
N LEU A 71 13.43 -25.14 8.54
CA LEU A 71 14.71 -25.20 9.25
C LEU A 71 15.27 -23.82 9.60
N LYS A 72 15.19 -22.86 8.67
CA LYS A 72 15.58 -21.46 8.91
C LYS A 72 14.71 -20.81 9.98
N SER A 73 13.40 -21.07 9.96
CA SER A 73 12.47 -20.58 10.98
C SER A 73 12.79 -21.14 12.36
N GLU A 74 13.12 -22.43 12.46
CA GLU A 74 13.50 -23.05 13.73
C GLU A 74 14.82 -22.51 14.28
N LEU A 75 15.80 -22.30 13.40
CA LEU A 75 17.09 -21.71 13.76
C LEU A 75 16.93 -20.28 14.27
N ALA A 76 16.10 -19.46 13.59
CA ALA A 76 15.85 -18.07 13.98
C ALA A 76 15.19 -17.94 15.37
N VAL A 77 14.35 -18.90 15.76
CA VAL A 77 13.66 -18.93 17.06
C VAL A 77 14.58 -19.45 18.17
N CYS A 78 15.64 -20.18 17.81
CA CYS A 78 16.61 -20.74 18.76
C CYS A 78 17.84 -19.84 18.99
N THR A 79 18.02 -18.78 18.20
CA THR A 79 19.05 -17.76 18.41
C THR A 79 18.56 -16.67 19.36
N PRO A 80 19.25 -16.38 20.48
CA PRO A 80 18.87 -15.27 21.35
C PRO A 80 19.01 -13.93 20.60
N PRO A 81 18.19 -12.91 20.92
CA PRO A 81 18.31 -11.60 20.27
C PRO A 81 19.62 -10.90 20.64
N ASP A 82 20.25 -10.23 19.67
CA ASP A 82 21.45 -9.41 19.90
C ASP A 82 21.10 -8.09 20.63
N ASN A 83 22.01 -7.59 21.48
CA ASN A 83 21.94 -6.28 22.17
C ASN A 83 20.82 -6.08 23.23
N ILE A 84 20.54 -7.09 24.07
CA ILE A 84 19.68 -6.90 25.27
C ILE A 84 20.56 -6.55 26.48
N ALA A 85 20.16 -5.53 27.25
CA ALA A 85 20.85 -5.12 28.48
C ALA A 85 20.93 -6.28 29.49
N GLU A 86 22.10 -6.46 30.10
CA GLU A 86 22.38 -7.62 30.97
C GLU A 86 21.48 -7.61 32.23
N GLU A 87 21.13 -6.43 32.73
CA GLU A 87 20.24 -6.20 33.85
C GLU A 87 18.80 -6.66 33.54
N LEU A 88 18.33 -6.41 32.31
CA LEU A 88 17.02 -6.86 31.84
C LEU A 88 16.99 -8.39 31.69
N ILE A 89 18.08 -9.00 31.21
CA ILE A 89 18.22 -10.47 31.16
C ILE A 89 18.15 -11.04 32.58
N LYS A 90 18.89 -10.49 33.54
CA LYS A 90 18.87 -10.92 34.96
C LYS A 90 17.47 -10.82 35.56
N ALA A 91 16.75 -9.73 35.31
CA ALA A 91 15.37 -9.56 35.76
C ALA A 91 14.42 -10.62 35.14
N ILE A 92 14.50 -10.84 33.82
CA ILE A 92 13.70 -11.86 33.13
C ILE A 92 13.99 -13.26 33.70
N LEU A 93 15.26 -13.64 33.86
CA LEU A 93 15.67 -14.93 34.40
C LEU A 93 15.22 -15.13 35.87
N PHE A 94 15.16 -14.05 36.65
CA PHE A 94 14.60 -14.09 38.01
C PHE A 94 13.08 -14.31 37.98
N LEU A 95 12.35 -13.58 37.12
CA LEU A 95 10.89 -13.68 37.00
C LEU A 95 10.42 -15.08 36.56
N VAL A 96 11.20 -15.78 35.73
CA VAL A 96 10.91 -17.17 35.34
C VAL A 96 10.75 -18.08 36.57
N LYS A 97 11.53 -17.87 37.64
CA LYS A 97 11.43 -18.66 38.88
C LYS A 97 10.10 -18.47 39.61
N LEU A 98 9.41 -17.36 39.37
CA LEU A 98 8.13 -17.03 39.99
C LEU A 98 6.93 -17.57 39.19
N THR A 99 7.17 -18.16 38.02
CA THR A 99 6.10 -18.67 37.15
C THR A 99 5.66 -20.06 37.58
N ALA A 100 4.34 -20.30 37.54
CA ALA A 100 3.75 -21.59 37.82
C ALA A 100 3.81 -22.53 36.59
N LYS A 101 3.20 -23.71 36.70
CA LYS A 101 3.11 -24.72 35.63
C LYS A 101 2.22 -24.22 34.48
N VAL A 102 2.79 -23.50 33.52
CA VAL A 102 2.07 -22.90 32.38
C VAL A 102 2.82 -23.10 31.06
N LYS A 103 2.13 -23.02 29.92
CA LYS A 103 2.75 -23.14 28.59
C LYS A 103 3.71 -21.97 28.36
N LEU A 104 4.72 -22.17 27.50
CA LEU A 104 5.72 -21.12 27.20
C LEU A 104 5.09 -19.81 26.76
N CYS A 105 4.04 -19.86 25.92
CA CYS A 105 3.36 -18.65 25.43
C CYS A 105 2.73 -17.83 26.55
N ASP A 106 2.24 -18.49 27.59
CA ASP A 106 1.60 -17.85 28.75
C ASP A 106 2.67 -17.27 29.68
N VAL A 107 3.77 -18.00 29.89
CA VAL A 107 4.97 -17.51 30.61
C VAL A 107 5.54 -16.27 29.93
N VAL A 108 5.66 -16.29 28.60
CA VAL A 108 6.08 -15.13 27.80
C VAL A 108 5.09 -13.98 27.97
N GLY A 109 3.78 -14.24 27.94
CA GLY A 109 2.76 -13.23 28.15
C GLY A 109 2.86 -12.54 29.52
N MET A 110 3.02 -13.32 30.59
CA MET A 110 3.17 -12.84 31.96
C MET A 110 4.42 -11.98 32.13
N ILE A 111 5.57 -12.51 31.71
CA ILE A 111 6.86 -11.82 31.85
C ILE A 111 6.88 -10.57 30.97
N HIS A 112 6.43 -10.66 29.70
CA HIS A 112 6.38 -9.52 28.78
C HIS A 112 5.48 -8.40 29.31
N SER A 113 4.31 -8.72 29.85
CA SER A 113 3.41 -7.73 30.43
C SER A 113 4.06 -6.99 31.61
N PHE A 114 4.86 -7.68 32.42
CA PHE A 114 5.53 -7.08 33.56
C PHE A 114 6.74 -6.23 33.14
N ILE A 115 7.62 -6.75 32.29
CA ILE A 115 8.80 -6.00 31.84
C ILE A 115 8.43 -4.81 30.95
N SER A 116 7.28 -4.82 30.27
CA SER A 116 6.86 -3.68 29.43
C SER A 116 6.50 -2.43 30.24
N SER A 117 6.03 -2.60 31.47
CA SER A 117 5.60 -1.49 32.35
C SER A 117 6.64 -1.08 33.39
N HIS A 118 7.68 -1.89 33.64
CA HIS A 118 8.67 -1.63 34.70
C HIS A 118 10.10 -1.55 34.14
N VAL A 119 10.90 -0.63 34.67
CA VAL A 119 12.35 -0.50 34.40
C VAL A 119 13.15 -1.02 35.61
N PHE A 120 14.31 -1.65 35.40
CA PHE A 120 15.06 -2.30 36.48
C PHE A 120 16.28 -1.49 36.95
N VAL A 121 16.73 -1.74 38.18
CA VAL A 121 17.94 -1.11 38.74
C VAL A 121 19.17 -1.51 37.91
N GLY A 122 20.01 -0.53 37.58
CA GLY A 122 21.18 -0.67 36.71
C GLY A 122 20.88 -0.48 35.22
N GLU A 123 19.60 -0.47 34.82
CA GLU A 123 19.20 -0.30 33.42
C GLU A 123 19.35 1.15 32.94
N THR A 124 19.77 1.34 31.69
CA THR A 124 19.76 2.66 31.03
C THR A 124 18.37 2.96 30.47
N ALA A 125 17.72 4.00 30.97
CA ALA A 125 16.35 4.36 30.62
C ALA A 125 16.21 5.84 30.21
N HIS A 126 15.15 6.12 29.46
CA HIS A 126 14.74 7.50 29.18
C HIS A 126 13.78 7.97 30.26
N PHE A 127 13.91 9.23 30.65
CA PHE A 127 13.02 9.84 31.62
C PHE A 127 12.78 11.31 31.31
N VAL A 128 11.66 11.84 31.83
CA VAL A 128 11.37 13.27 31.81
C VAL A 128 11.78 13.86 33.15
N ASP A 129 12.76 14.78 33.13
CA ASP A 129 13.23 15.46 34.34
C ASP A 129 12.17 16.41 34.92
N ASN A 130 12.42 16.94 36.13
CA ASN A 130 11.51 17.89 36.78
C ASN A 130 11.34 19.22 36.02
N ALA A 131 12.21 19.51 35.04
CA ALA A 131 12.11 20.65 34.16
C ALA A 131 11.38 20.33 32.84
N GLY A 132 10.88 19.10 32.67
CA GLY A 132 10.15 18.66 31.48
C GLY A 132 11.04 18.19 30.32
N ASN A 133 12.36 18.13 30.50
CA ASN A 133 13.28 17.69 29.45
C ASN A 133 13.38 16.17 29.41
N ARG A 134 13.40 15.60 28.21
CA ARG A 134 13.69 14.17 28.02
C ARG A 134 15.19 13.94 28.10
N ARG A 135 15.62 13.11 29.03
CA ARG A 135 17.02 12.73 29.25
C ARG A 135 17.17 11.22 29.24
N THR A 136 18.41 10.77 29.20
CA THR A 136 18.78 9.35 29.32
C THR A 136 19.69 9.20 30.52
N GLY A 137 19.47 8.17 31.33
CA GLY A 137 20.29 7.93 32.51
C GLY A 137 20.16 6.50 33.02
N VAL A 138 20.97 6.16 34.01
CA VAL A 138 21.02 4.82 34.61
C VAL A 138 20.18 4.81 35.88
N VAL A 139 19.26 3.87 36.01
CA VAL A 139 18.44 3.71 37.22
C VAL A 139 19.30 3.21 38.37
N ARG A 140 19.37 3.94 39.48
CA ARG A 140 20.18 3.57 40.66
C ARG A 140 19.39 2.92 41.77
N SER A 141 18.15 3.35 41.99
CA SER A 141 17.25 2.75 42.96
C SER A 141 15.79 3.03 42.62
N ILE A 142 14.90 2.18 43.14
CA ILE A 142 13.45 2.28 42.97
C ILE A 142 12.83 2.14 44.36
N THR A 143 11.90 3.01 44.73
CA THR A 143 11.24 2.99 46.04
C THR A 143 9.73 2.97 45.86
N VAL A 144 9.04 2.01 46.48
CA VAL A 144 7.57 1.92 46.51
C VAL A 144 7.07 2.20 47.94
N PRO A 145 6.20 3.20 48.17
CA PRO A 145 5.65 3.47 49.51
C PRO A 145 4.67 2.38 49.97
N GLU A 146 4.90 1.75 51.13
CA GLU A 146 4.00 0.75 51.72
C GLU A 146 2.69 1.36 52.25
N THR A 147 1.53 0.81 51.86
CA THR A 147 0.22 1.15 52.43
C THR A 147 0.02 0.42 53.76
N VAL A 148 -0.07 1.16 54.87
CA VAL A 148 -0.34 0.62 56.21
C VAL A 148 -1.79 0.15 56.32
N ASN A 149 -1.99 -1.17 56.46
CA ASN A 149 -3.26 -1.76 56.89
C ASN A 149 -3.41 -1.60 58.41
N LYS A 150 -4.51 -1.03 58.89
CA LYS A 150 -4.94 -1.14 60.29
C LYS A 150 -6.33 -1.76 60.37
N SER A 151 -6.40 -2.82 61.16
CA SER A 151 -7.60 -3.52 61.62
C SER A 151 -8.28 -2.79 62.78
N ASP A 152 -9.53 -3.22 63.00
CA ASP A 152 -10.30 -3.25 64.26
C ASP A 152 -11.29 -2.11 64.60
N ASP A 153 -12.55 -2.57 64.71
CA ASP A 153 -13.50 -2.40 65.81
C ASP A 153 -14.76 -1.49 65.70
N ASN A 154 -15.91 -2.18 65.82
CA ASN A 154 -17.16 -1.88 66.55
C ASN A 154 -18.34 -1.09 65.91
N LEU A 155 -19.36 -1.88 65.53
CA LEU A 155 -20.73 -2.03 66.11
C LEU A 155 -21.79 -0.88 66.12
N GLU A 156 -23.02 -1.34 65.84
CA GLU A 156 -24.38 -0.83 66.16
C GLU A 156 -25.15 0.11 65.19
N THR A 157 -26.01 -0.55 64.38
CA THR A 157 -27.47 -0.38 64.20
C THR A 157 -28.17 1.00 64.27
N ALA A 158 -28.99 1.33 63.24
CA ALA A 158 -30.46 1.36 63.30
C ALA A 158 -31.16 2.04 62.08
N SER A 159 -32.20 1.36 61.59
CA SER A 159 -33.51 1.84 61.09
C SER A 159 -33.67 2.66 59.78
N SER A 160 -34.17 1.95 58.76
CA SER A 160 -35.45 2.15 58.01
C SER A 160 -35.65 3.34 57.03
N PRO A 161 -36.56 3.18 56.03
CA PRO A 161 -36.47 3.76 54.67
C PRO A 161 -37.56 4.79 54.32
N THR A 162 -37.37 5.56 53.23
CA THR A 162 -38.42 6.12 52.33
C THR A 162 -37.75 6.70 51.07
N GLU A 163 -37.97 6.13 49.88
CA GLU A 163 -38.93 6.49 48.81
C GLU A 163 -38.46 7.57 47.80
N ASP A 164 -38.54 7.14 46.54
CA ASP A 164 -38.72 7.88 45.28
C ASP A 164 -37.66 8.84 44.73
N ALA A 165 -36.98 8.39 43.67
CA ALA A 165 -36.76 9.20 42.46
C ALA A 165 -36.40 8.32 41.24
N ASN A 166 -37.23 8.42 40.20
CA ASN A 166 -36.99 7.84 38.89
C ASN A 166 -36.26 8.88 37.99
N LYS A 167 -35.32 8.38 37.16
CA LYS A 167 -34.88 8.93 35.85
C LYS A 167 -33.78 10.01 35.83
N MET A 168 -32.54 9.62 35.53
CA MET A 168 -31.88 9.84 34.21
C MET A 168 -30.42 9.38 34.21
N ASP A 169 -30.11 8.59 33.17
CA ASP A 169 -28.80 8.05 32.78
C ASP A 169 -27.73 9.12 32.55
N VAL A 170 -26.59 8.98 33.23
CA VAL A 170 -25.26 9.38 32.73
C VAL A 170 -24.25 8.32 33.20
N SER A 171 -23.67 7.63 32.23
CA SER A 171 -22.69 6.55 32.37
C SER A 171 -21.43 7.05 33.11
N LYS A 172 -21.12 6.45 34.27
CA LYS A 172 -19.88 6.71 35.03
C LYS A 172 -18.87 5.58 34.84
N ASN A 173 -17.64 6.02 34.54
CA ASN A 173 -16.35 5.44 34.88
C ASN A 173 -16.38 4.45 36.06
N SER A 174 -15.76 3.29 35.85
CA SER A 174 -15.16 2.50 36.92
C SER A 174 -13.64 2.69 36.90
N ASN A 175 -13.17 3.69 37.63
CA ASN A 175 -11.78 3.77 38.09
C ASN A 175 -11.58 2.73 39.19
N GLY A 176 -10.83 1.67 38.91
CA GLY A 176 -10.23 0.80 39.92
C GLY A 176 -9.11 1.53 40.67
N ALA A 177 -8.99 1.26 41.96
CA ALA A 177 -8.09 1.91 42.91
C ALA A 177 -6.63 1.99 42.41
N LYS A 178 -6.06 3.22 42.41
CA LYS A 178 -4.63 3.44 42.19
C LYS A 178 -3.84 2.94 43.41
N GLY A 179 -2.99 1.94 43.20
CA GLY A 179 -1.84 1.68 44.06
C GLY A 179 -0.87 2.87 44.03
N SER A 180 -0.07 3.02 45.09
CA SER A 180 0.96 4.06 45.18
C SER A 180 1.98 3.89 44.03
N ALA A 181 2.24 4.94 43.25
CA ALA A 181 3.15 4.88 42.11
C ALA A 181 4.62 4.76 42.57
N ALA A 182 5.43 3.96 41.87
CA ALA A 182 6.84 3.80 42.20
C ALA A 182 7.65 5.08 41.88
N VAL A 183 8.69 5.36 42.68
CA VAL A 183 9.62 6.48 42.46
C VAL A 183 10.99 5.94 42.07
N TYR A 184 11.50 6.37 40.92
CA TYR A 184 12.79 5.98 40.34
C TYR A 184 13.84 7.04 40.61
N VAL A 185 15.04 6.65 41.03
CA VAL A 185 16.20 7.53 41.11
C VAL A 185 17.13 7.25 39.94
N VAL A 186 17.25 8.21 39.02
CA VAL A 186 18.01 8.07 37.77
C VAL A 186 19.23 8.97 37.78
N GLU A 187 20.39 8.41 37.47
CA GLU A 187 21.67 9.09 37.34
C GLU A 187 21.95 9.48 35.89
N PHE A 188 22.26 10.75 35.61
CA PHE A 188 22.50 11.26 34.26
C PHE A 188 23.56 12.36 34.24
N SER A 189 24.22 12.53 33.10
CA SER A 189 25.15 13.64 32.84
C SER A 189 24.48 14.77 32.06
N ILE A 190 24.90 16.01 32.29
CA ILE A 190 24.55 17.16 31.47
C ILE A 190 25.77 17.50 30.62
N ASP A 191 25.66 17.38 29.30
CA ASP A 191 26.65 17.94 28.40
C ASP A 191 26.45 19.46 28.35
N ASN A 192 27.46 20.22 28.76
CA ASN A 192 27.39 21.67 28.83
C ASN A 192 27.20 22.26 27.42
N ILE A 193 26.25 23.19 27.35
CA ILE A 193 26.08 24.15 26.25
C ILE A 193 27.35 24.99 26.14
N ASP A 194 27.78 25.23 24.91
CA ASP A 194 28.86 26.12 24.50
C ASP A 194 28.61 27.55 25.05
N ASP A 195 29.18 27.86 26.20
CA ASP A 195 29.38 29.23 26.68
C ASP A 195 30.79 29.35 27.26
N GLY A 196 31.67 29.97 26.48
CA GLY A 196 33.05 30.22 26.84
C GLY A 196 33.17 31.20 28.01
N ALA A 197 33.41 30.68 29.21
CA ALA A 197 34.32 31.21 30.24
C ALA A 197 34.07 30.48 31.57
N ASN A 198 34.87 29.45 31.85
CA ASN A 198 35.50 29.16 33.14
C ASN A 198 35.96 27.69 33.17
N GLU A 199 37.26 27.50 33.02
CA GLU A 199 37.95 26.26 33.36
C GLU A 199 37.89 26.04 34.88
N SER A 200 37.07 25.10 35.33
CA SER A 200 37.32 24.16 36.45
C SER A 200 36.01 23.56 36.96
N LEU A 201 35.67 22.33 36.54
CA LEU A 201 34.99 21.28 37.32
C LEU A 201 34.59 20.14 36.37
N THR A 202 35.34 19.04 36.48
CA THR A 202 35.06 17.74 35.86
C THR A 202 33.73 17.16 36.34
N GLY A 203 32.84 16.78 35.41
CA GLY A 203 31.84 15.72 35.56
C GLY A 203 30.75 15.91 36.63
N ASN A 204 29.75 16.76 36.38
CA ASN A 204 28.55 16.82 37.23
C ASN A 204 27.55 15.73 36.81
N THR A 205 27.76 14.52 37.34
CA THR A 205 26.73 13.48 37.37
C THR A 205 25.62 13.91 38.35
N LEU A 206 24.37 13.95 37.88
CA LEU A 206 23.20 14.36 38.66
C LEU A 206 22.24 13.19 38.89
N LEU A 207 21.53 13.22 40.02
CA LEU A 207 20.47 12.27 40.36
C LEU A 207 19.11 12.98 40.26
N CYS A 208 18.14 12.37 39.58
CA CYS A 208 16.77 12.84 39.48
C CYS A 208 15.79 11.78 40.02
N CYS A 209 14.87 12.20 40.89
CA CYS A 209 13.75 11.37 41.31
C CYS A 209 12.59 11.57 40.32
N VAL A 210 12.10 10.47 39.75
CA VAL A 210 11.11 10.48 38.67
C VAL A 210 10.00 9.49 38.99
N ASP A 211 8.75 9.89 38.77
CA ASP A 211 7.60 8.99 38.91
C ASP A 211 7.63 7.89 37.83
N GLU A 212 7.10 6.71 38.14
CA GLU A 212 6.99 5.56 37.23
C GLU A 212 6.43 5.91 35.84
N SER A 213 5.41 6.79 35.77
CA SER A 213 4.81 7.22 34.49
C SER A 213 5.74 8.03 33.56
N LYS A 214 6.88 8.51 34.08
CA LYS A 214 7.83 9.39 33.39
C LYS A 214 9.15 8.68 33.07
N VAL A 215 9.30 7.39 33.36
CA VAL A 215 10.49 6.58 33.05
C VAL A 215 10.09 5.44 32.09
N PHE A 216 10.83 5.27 30.98
CA PHE A 216 10.51 4.27 29.96
C PHE A 216 11.74 3.87 29.13
N ARG A 217 11.66 2.71 28.45
CA ARG A 217 12.69 2.25 27.50
C ARG A 217 12.49 2.88 26.13
N LYS A 218 13.58 3.23 25.43
CA LYS A 218 13.52 3.76 24.04
C LYS A 218 12.90 2.77 23.07
N LYS A 219 13.32 1.50 23.20
CA LYS A 219 12.84 0.36 22.44
C LYS A 219 12.48 -0.73 23.45
N PRO A 220 11.18 -0.98 23.73
CA PRO A 220 10.78 -2.09 24.58
C PRO A 220 11.12 -3.43 23.90
N LEU A 221 11.38 -4.46 24.71
CA LEU A 221 11.60 -5.82 24.22
C LEU A 221 10.28 -6.35 23.63
N SER A 222 10.28 -6.80 22.38
CA SER A 222 9.09 -7.37 21.75
C SER A 222 8.71 -8.72 22.37
N LYS A 223 7.46 -9.14 22.16
CA LYS A 223 6.96 -10.43 22.64
C LYS A 223 7.69 -11.60 21.97
N GLU A 224 8.05 -11.44 20.69
CA GLU A 224 8.81 -12.39 19.91
C GLU A 224 10.26 -12.50 20.39
N GLU A 225 10.92 -11.36 20.68
CA GLU A 225 12.28 -11.35 21.26
C GLU A 225 12.29 -11.97 22.66
N CYS A 226 11.26 -11.71 23.49
CA CYS A 226 11.08 -12.34 24.80
C CYS A 226 10.87 -13.86 24.68
N TYR A 227 10.07 -14.30 23.71
CA TYR A 227 9.86 -15.72 23.41
C TYR A 227 11.17 -16.41 23.01
N ALA A 228 11.92 -15.83 22.08
CA ALA A 228 13.20 -16.37 21.61
C ALA A 228 14.22 -16.47 22.75
N LEU A 229 14.32 -15.44 23.60
CA LEU A 229 15.21 -15.43 24.76
C LEU A 229 14.86 -16.54 25.77
N LEU A 230 13.59 -16.65 26.16
CA LEU A 230 13.15 -17.69 27.09
C LEU A 230 13.32 -19.10 26.50
N ARG A 231 13.11 -19.27 25.20
CA ARG A 231 13.34 -20.55 24.51
C ARG A 231 14.83 -20.90 24.45
N ALA A 232 15.70 -19.92 24.26
CA ALA A 232 17.15 -20.12 24.24
C ALA A 232 17.70 -20.43 25.64
N TYR A 233 17.22 -19.75 26.69
CA TYR A 233 17.85 -19.75 28.02
C TYR A 233 17.17 -20.65 29.06
N CYS A 234 15.92 -21.08 28.83
CA CYS A 234 15.17 -21.92 29.75
C CYS A 234 14.87 -23.31 29.15
N CYS A 235 14.55 -24.26 30.02
CA CYS A 235 14.07 -25.60 29.69
C CYS A 235 12.93 -26.01 30.65
N THR A 236 12.19 -27.04 30.30
CA THR A 236 11.12 -27.59 31.16
C THR A 236 11.69 -28.68 32.07
N SER A 237 11.45 -28.57 33.38
CA SER A 237 11.71 -29.63 34.35
C SER A 237 10.73 -30.80 34.21
N GLN A 238 10.97 -31.92 34.91
CA GLN A 238 10.11 -33.12 34.90
C GLN A 238 8.64 -32.84 35.32
N GLU A 239 8.40 -31.73 36.02
CA GLU A 239 7.06 -31.28 36.44
C GLU A 239 6.42 -30.21 35.52
N ASN A 240 6.96 -29.99 34.31
CA ASN A 240 6.53 -28.96 33.33
C ASN A 240 6.59 -27.51 33.86
N ILE A 241 7.52 -27.23 34.77
CA ILE A 241 7.87 -25.87 35.22
C ILE A 241 9.05 -25.38 34.39
N TRP A 242 9.03 -24.12 33.97
CA TRP A 242 10.15 -23.51 33.23
C TRP A 242 11.28 -23.15 34.19
N VAL A 243 12.46 -23.70 33.93
CA VAL A 243 13.68 -23.50 34.73
C VAL A 243 14.77 -22.98 33.82
N VAL A 244 15.62 -22.09 34.33
CA VAL A 244 16.79 -21.58 33.61
C VAL A 244 17.81 -22.71 33.47
N LYS A 245 18.41 -22.89 32.29
CA LYS A 245 19.44 -23.91 32.07
C LYS A 245 20.67 -23.66 32.96
N ASP A 246 21.30 -24.71 33.46
CA ASP A 246 22.38 -24.61 34.46
C ASP A 246 23.56 -23.76 34.00
N ASP A 247 23.97 -23.88 32.73
CA ASP A 247 25.04 -23.09 32.10
C ASP A 247 24.71 -21.59 32.05
N ILE A 248 23.45 -21.25 31.78
CA ILE A 248 22.96 -19.87 31.77
C ILE A 248 22.78 -19.33 33.19
N ALA A 249 22.33 -20.17 34.12
CA ALA A 249 22.16 -19.83 35.52
C ALA A 249 23.49 -19.49 36.19
N GLU A 250 24.57 -20.21 35.85
CA GLU A 250 25.94 -19.89 36.27
C GLU A 250 26.44 -18.60 35.62
N ARG A 251 26.26 -18.45 34.29
CA ARG A 251 26.75 -17.28 33.53
C ARG A 251 26.18 -15.95 34.02
N HIS A 252 24.90 -15.91 34.40
CA HIS A 252 24.24 -14.70 34.89
C HIS A 252 24.11 -14.65 36.42
N GLU A 253 24.81 -15.55 37.13
CA GLU A 253 24.80 -15.65 38.60
C GLU A 253 23.39 -15.65 39.21
N VAL A 254 22.45 -16.34 38.57
CA VAL A 254 21.01 -16.28 38.86
C VAL A 254 20.68 -16.73 40.30
N ALA A 255 21.53 -17.52 40.94
CA ALA A 255 21.40 -17.93 42.34
C ALA A 255 21.71 -16.83 43.36
N LYS A 256 22.48 -15.80 42.98
CA LYS A 256 22.87 -14.67 43.86
C LYS A 256 21.96 -13.44 43.71
N LEU A 257 20.99 -13.50 42.80
CA LEU A 257 20.04 -12.42 42.55
C LEU A 257 19.03 -12.31 43.71
N GLU A 258 18.92 -11.11 44.29
CA GLU A 258 17.91 -10.76 45.29
C GLU A 258 16.92 -9.76 44.67
N TRP A 259 15.62 -9.96 44.87
CA TRP A 259 14.58 -9.13 44.24
C TRP A 259 14.73 -7.65 44.60
N ASP A 260 15.03 -7.34 45.87
CA ASP A 260 15.21 -5.97 46.35
C ASP A 260 16.34 -5.21 45.65
N LYS A 261 17.29 -5.94 45.05
CA LYS A 261 18.39 -5.36 44.25
C LYS A 261 18.03 -5.22 42.76
N ILE A 262 16.98 -5.87 42.28
CA ILE A 262 16.47 -5.81 40.91
C ILE A 262 15.35 -4.76 40.80
N TYR A 263 14.42 -4.77 41.75
CA TYR A 263 13.24 -3.90 41.81
C TYR A 263 12.83 -3.66 43.27
N GLY A 264 12.86 -2.42 43.76
CA GLY A 264 12.60 -2.07 45.16
C GLY A 264 11.11 -2.00 45.56
N GLY A 265 10.28 -2.88 44.99
CA GLY A 265 8.86 -3.02 45.25
C GLY A 265 8.47 -4.46 45.60
N PRO A 266 7.20 -4.73 45.98
CA PRO A 266 6.76 -6.09 46.34
C PRO A 266 6.99 -7.08 45.20
N LEU A 267 7.21 -8.36 45.52
CA LEU A 267 7.36 -9.41 44.51
C LEU A 267 6.08 -9.50 43.65
N PRO A 268 6.21 -9.55 42.31
CA PRO A 268 5.07 -9.67 41.43
C PRO A 268 4.42 -11.04 41.56
N ASP A 269 3.09 -11.06 41.67
CA ASP A 269 2.31 -12.29 41.64
C ASP A 269 2.15 -12.78 40.19
N LEU A 270 3.07 -13.64 39.75
CA LEU A 270 3.03 -14.31 38.44
C LEU A 270 2.38 -15.71 38.52
N SER A 271 1.64 -15.99 39.60
CA SER A 271 0.98 -17.29 39.80
C SER A 271 -0.42 -17.36 39.17
N VAL A 272 -1.08 -16.22 38.94
CA VAL A 272 -2.46 -16.14 38.41
C VAL A 272 -2.51 -15.38 37.09
N TYR A 273 -2.61 -16.10 35.97
CA TYR A 273 -2.90 -15.48 34.68
C TYR A 273 -4.41 -15.27 34.49
N LYS A 274 -4.85 -14.01 34.33
CA LYS A 274 -6.18 -13.66 33.79
C LYS A 274 -6.00 -13.13 32.37
N SER A 275 -6.43 -13.91 31.38
CA SER A 275 -6.34 -13.53 29.96
C SER A 275 -7.21 -12.31 29.65
N CYS A 276 -6.61 -11.28 29.07
CA CYS A 276 -7.31 -10.17 28.42
C CYS A 276 -7.06 -10.24 26.90
N ASN A 277 -7.81 -11.10 26.19
CA ASN A 277 -8.17 -10.91 24.77
C ASN A 277 -9.16 -11.99 24.30
N GLU A 278 -10.44 -11.67 24.30
CA GLU A 278 -11.44 -12.32 23.43
C GLU A 278 -12.21 -11.21 22.71
N GLN A 279 -11.66 -10.73 21.59
CA GLN A 279 -12.46 -10.13 20.53
C GLN A 279 -12.77 -11.23 19.52
N GLN A 280 -14.06 -11.34 19.20
CA GLN A 280 -14.71 -12.44 18.50
C GLN A 280 -14.13 -12.70 17.10
N ALA A 281 -13.66 -13.93 16.89
CA ALA A 281 -13.70 -14.63 15.61
C ALA A 281 -14.40 -15.99 15.84
N PRO A 282 -15.30 -16.44 14.94
CA PRO A 282 -16.06 -17.66 15.18
C PRO A 282 -15.17 -18.88 14.88
N SER A 283 -14.49 -19.40 15.90
CA SER A 283 -13.80 -20.68 15.85
C SER A 283 -14.50 -21.70 16.74
N GLU A 284 -14.88 -22.82 16.14
CA GLU A 284 -15.33 -24.02 16.81
C GLU A 284 -14.22 -24.60 17.70
N SER A 285 -14.42 -24.62 19.02
CA SER A 285 -13.62 -25.38 20.00
C SER A 285 -14.59 -26.02 20.98
N ASP A 286 -14.78 -27.35 20.96
CA ASP A 286 -14.01 -28.33 21.74
C ASP A 286 -13.86 -27.90 23.21
N GLU A 287 -14.90 -28.19 24.00
CA GLU A 287 -14.87 -28.11 25.46
C GLU A 287 -14.17 -29.34 26.04
N SER A 288 -13.12 -29.12 26.82
CA SER A 288 -12.60 -30.06 27.80
C SER A 288 -13.07 -29.64 29.19
N GLU A 289 -13.82 -30.51 29.84
CA GLU A 289 -14.10 -30.52 31.28
C GLU A 289 -12.83 -30.84 32.06
N ASP A 290 -12.50 -30.05 33.09
CA ASP A 290 -12.32 -30.48 34.49
C ASP A 290 -11.74 -29.31 35.30
N ASP A 291 -12.49 -28.83 36.29
CA ASP A 291 -12.07 -28.82 37.69
C ASP A 291 -13.19 -28.25 38.57
N ALA A 292 -13.56 -29.04 39.57
CA ALA A 292 -14.50 -28.75 40.62
C ALA A 292 -13.75 -28.37 41.91
N GLU A 293 -14.51 -27.78 42.84
CA GLU A 293 -14.18 -27.38 44.22
C GLU A 293 -13.60 -25.97 44.34
N ASP A 294 -14.07 -25.06 45.20
CA ASP A 294 -14.92 -25.13 46.40
C ASP A 294 -15.53 -23.72 46.63
N LEU A 295 -16.54 -23.63 47.50
CA LEU A 295 -17.11 -22.47 48.24
C LEU A 295 -18.64 -22.33 48.14
N GLY A 296 -19.31 -22.69 49.23
CA GLY A 296 -20.41 -21.92 49.81
C GLY A 296 -21.84 -22.42 49.53
N GLU A 297 -22.44 -23.03 50.56
CA GLU A 297 -23.84 -23.46 50.61
C GLU A 297 -24.84 -22.32 50.39
N ASP A 298 -25.65 -22.41 49.32
CA ASP A 298 -27.03 -21.89 49.29
C ASP A 298 -27.86 -22.66 48.24
N ASN A 299 -28.79 -23.52 48.70
CA ASN A 299 -29.03 -24.84 48.09
C ASN A 299 -30.43 -25.04 47.42
N GLY A 300 -31.15 -24.00 47.03
CA GLY A 300 -32.51 -24.14 46.45
C GLY A 300 -32.63 -23.92 44.93
N GLY A 301 -32.12 -22.79 44.43
CA GLY A 301 -32.41 -22.33 43.06
C GLY A 301 -31.45 -22.82 41.97
N LYS A 302 -30.24 -23.26 42.33
CA LYS A 302 -29.18 -23.62 41.36
C LYS A 302 -29.35 -25.03 40.76
N GLN A 303 -29.90 -25.99 41.51
CA GLN A 303 -30.08 -27.37 41.05
C GLN A 303 -31.08 -27.49 39.88
N HIS A 304 -32.16 -26.70 39.90
CA HIS A 304 -33.19 -26.74 38.86
C HIS A 304 -32.70 -26.23 37.49
N LYS A 305 -31.76 -25.27 37.50
CA LYS A 305 -31.18 -24.69 36.29
C LYS A 305 -30.13 -25.62 35.65
N ALA A 306 -29.34 -26.30 36.48
CA ALA A 306 -28.36 -27.30 36.03
C ALA A 306 -29.04 -28.53 35.38
N LEU A 307 -30.13 -29.03 35.97
CA LEU A 307 -30.90 -30.15 35.41
C LEU A 307 -31.59 -29.78 34.08
N SER A 308 -32.04 -28.52 33.91
CA SER A 308 -32.63 -28.05 32.66
C SER A 308 -31.63 -27.96 31.51
N LEU A 309 -30.42 -27.44 31.77
CA LEU A 309 -29.35 -27.40 30.76
C LEU A 309 -28.91 -28.80 30.33
N MET A 310 -28.85 -29.73 31.29
CA MET A 310 -28.55 -31.13 31.02
C MET A 310 -29.62 -31.77 30.11
N TRP A 311 -30.90 -31.44 30.27
CA TRP A 311 -31.99 -31.96 29.44
C TRP A 311 -31.91 -31.49 27.98
N ILE A 312 -31.55 -30.23 27.73
CA ILE A 312 -31.32 -29.69 26.38
C ILE A 312 -30.20 -30.48 25.68
N GLU A 313 -29.18 -30.86 26.42
CA GLU A 313 -28.03 -31.54 25.86
C GLU A 313 -28.29 -33.02 25.55
N VAL A 314 -29.08 -33.69 26.38
CA VAL A 314 -29.60 -35.04 26.14
C VAL A 314 -30.42 -35.09 24.85
N ASP A 315 -31.31 -34.12 24.64
CA ASP A 315 -32.16 -34.06 23.45
C ASP A 315 -31.35 -33.70 22.20
N ARG A 316 -30.39 -32.77 22.34
CA ARG A 316 -29.47 -32.35 21.26
C ARG A 316 -28.61 -33.50 20.73
N TYR A 317 -28.20 -34.42 21.59
CA TYR A 317 -27.36 -35.57 21.21
C TYR A 317 -28.12 -36.92 21.20
N GLN A 318 -29.45 -36.90 21.40
CA GLN A 318 -30.32 -38.08 21.45
C GLN A 318 -29.81 -39.19 22.37
N VAL A 319 -29.41 -38.84 23.58
CA VAL A 319 -28.86 -39.77 24.57
C VAL A 319 -29.98 -40.60 25.20
N ASP A 320 -29.86 -41.94 25.19
CA ASP A 320 -30.83 -42.83 25.85
C ASP A 320 -30.53 -42.96 27.35
N ILE A 321 -31.45 -42.50 28.19
CA ILE A 321 -31.31 -42.43 29.66
C ILE A 321 -32.18 -43.50 30.34
N GLY A 322 -32.88 -44.33 29.57
CA GLY A 322 -33.83 -45.31 30.11
C GLY A 322 -35.15 -44.69 30.55
N ALA A 323 -36.25 -45.44 30.39
CA ALA A 323 -37.61 -44.94 30.55
C ALA A 323 -37.93 -44.48 32.00
N GLU A 324 -37.43 -45.20 33.00
CA GLU A 324 -37.71 -44.96 34.42
C GLU A 324 -37.10 -43.64 34.93
N LEU A 325 -35.86 -43.33 34.53
CA LEU A 325 -35.16 -42.13 34.92
C LEU A 325 -35.66 -40.89 34.15
N LYS A 326 -36.05 -41.08 32.88
CA LYS A 326 -36.72 -40.06 32.05
C LYS A 326 -38.08 -39.65 32.64
N GLU A 327 -38.83 -40.61 33.17
CA GLU A 327 -40.12 -40.37 33.83
C GLU A 327 -39.95 -39.61 35.16
N ARG A 328 -38.97 -40.00 35.99
CA ARG A 328 -38.64 -39.31 37.26
C ARG A 328 -38.23 -37.86 37.04
N MET A 329 -37.42 -37.59 36.02
CA MET A 329 -37.01 -36.25 35.61
C MET A 329 -38.20 -35.41 35.09
N SER A 330 -39.10 -35.99 34.31
CA SER A 330 -40.28 -35.28 33.78
C SER A 330 -41.29 -34.86 34.86
N LYS A 331 -41.32 -35.59 35.98
CA LYS A 331 -42.23 -35.38 37.12
C LYS A 331 -41.63 -34.48 38.21
N GLY A 332 -40.43 -33.93 38.01
CA GLY A 332 -39.77 -33.02 38.97
C GLY A 332 -39.34 -33.68 40.28
N LEU A 333 -39.14 -35.01 40.28
CA LEU A 333 -38.70 -35.76 41.45
C LEU A 333 -37.18 -35.68 41.60
N ALA A 334 -36.68 -35.77 42.84
CA ALA A 334 -35.25 -35.70 43.13
C ALA A 334 -34.46 -36.78 42.36
N VAL A 335 -33.52 -36.30 41.55
CA VAL A 335 -32.56 -37.12 40.78
C VAL A 335 -31.38 -37.40 41.69
N THR A 336 -30.93 -38.65 41.79
CA THR A 336 -29.79 -38.94 42.65
C THR A 336 -28.51 -38.39 42.04
N GLU A 337 -27.52 -38.06 42.87
CA GLU A 337 -26.24 -37.54 42.38
C GLU A 337 -25.52 -38.54 41.45
N MET A 338 -25.76 -39.84 41.65
CA MET A 338 -25.26 -40.91 40.80
C MET A 338 -25.90 -40.88 39.41
N ASP A 339 -27.21 -40.64 39.34
CA ASP A 339 -27.94 -40.52 38.07
C ASP A 339 -27.43 -39.32 37.25
N VAL A 340 -27.15 -38.19 37.91
CA VAL A 340 -26.59 -36.99 37.24
C VAL A 340 -25.20 -37.28 36.67
N ARG A 341 -24.33 -37.99 37.40
CA ARG A 341 -23.00 -38.39 36.91
C ARG A 341 -23.10 -39.35 35.72
N ASN A 342 -24.02 -40.31 35.78
CA ASN A 342 -24.25 -41.26 34.69
C ASN A 342 -24.74 -40.55 33.41
N ILE A 343 -25.67 -39.59 33.54
CA ILE A 343 -26.17 -38.81 32.41
C ILE A 343 -25.05 -37.97 31.78
N ARG A 344 -24.21 -37.30 32.58
CA ARG A 344 -23.06 -36.54 32.06
C ARG A 344 -22.06 -37.45 31.31
N ALA A 345 -21.79 -38.64 31.82
CA ALA A 345 -20.92 -39.61 31.15
C ALA A 345 -21.48 -40.04 29.78
N LEU A 346 -22.78 -40.30 29.70
CA LEU A 346 -23.46 -40.65 28.44
C LEU A 346 -23.46 -39.48 27.43
N ILE A 347 -23.66 -38.25 27.88
CA ILE A 347 -23.54 -37.04 27.06
C ILE A 347 -22.11 -36.88 26.51
N LYS A 348 -21.09 -37.08 27.36
CA LYS A 348 -19.67 -37.00 26.96
C LYS A 348 -19.33 -38.05 25.89
N GLN A 349 -19.83 -39.27 26.07
CA GLN A 349 -19.65 -40.35 25.09
C GLN A 349 -20.35 -40.04 23.75
N ALA A 350 -21.57 -39.49 23.77
CA ALA A 350 -22.31 -39.10 22.56
C ALA A 350 -21.66 -37.92 21.82
N LYS A 351 -21.13 -36.92 22.55
CA LYS A 351 -20.34 -35.80 22.00
C LYS A 351 -19.11 -36.29 21.24
N GLU A 352 -18.35 -37.21 21.83
CA GLU A 352 -17.13 -37.74 21.19
C GLU A 352 -17.48 -38.57 19.94
N GLN A 353 -18.53 -39.38 19.97
CA GLN A 353 -19.00 -40.14 18.80
C GLN A 353 -19.44 -39.21 17.65
N CYS A 354 -20.18 -38.14 17.95
CA CYS A 354 -20.58 -37.14 16.96
C CYS A 354 -19.36 -36.39 16.37
N ARG A 355 -18.37 -36.05 17.20
CA ARG A 355 -17.12 -35.42 16.75
C ARG A 355 -16.33 -36.35 15.83
N MET A 356 -16.25 -37.63 16.16
CA MET A 356 -15.61 -38.65 15.32
C MET A 356 -16.34 -38.85 13.98
N GLN A 357 -17.68 -38.89 13.98
CA GLN A 357 -18.47 -38.94 12.74
C GLN A 357 -18.29 -37.68 11.88
N LYS A 358 -18.24 -36.48 12.46
CA LYS A 358 -17.95 -35.24 11.72
C LYS A 358 -16.54 -35.27 11.10
N LYS A 359 -15.53 -35.72 11.85
CA LYS A 359 -14.15 -35.89 11.33
C LYS A 359 -14.10 -36.90 10.20
N GLU A 360 -14.79 -38.04 10.32
CA GLU A 360 -14.83 -39.06 9.27
C GLU A 360 -15.61 -38.60 8.03
N ASN A 361 -16.76 -37.94 8.20
CA ASN A 361 -17.52 -37.35 7.08
C ASN A 361 -16.73 -36.24 6.39
N ARG A 362 -15.97 -35.41 7.11
CA ARG A 362 -15.06 -34.41 6.52
C ARG A 362 -13.92 -35.07 5.75
N LYS A 363 -13.37 -36.20 6.25
CA LYS A 363 -12.40 -37.03 5.51
C LYS A 363 -13.01 -37.67 4.26
N ARG A 364 -14.24 -38.20 4.33
CA ARG A 364 -14.97 -38.75 3.17
C ARG A 364 -15.30 -37.67 2.15
N GLN A 365 -15.73 -36.49 2.58
CA GLN A 365 -15.95 -35.32 1.72
C GLN A 365 -14.65 -34.87 1.04
N ARG A 366 -13.52 -34.83 1.74
CA ARG A 366 -12.20 -34.56 1.12
C ARG A 366 -11.81 -35.63 0.09
N LYS A 367 -12.06 -36.91 0.37
CA LYS A 367 -11.80 -38.03 -0.57
C LYS A 367 -12.76 -38.07 -1.76
N ASN A 368 -13.98 -37.55 -1.61
CA ASN A 368 -14.99 -37.47 -2.67
C ASN A 368 -15.04 -36.09 -3.36
N ASN A 369 -14.22 -35.12 -2.94
CA ASN A 369 -14.15 -33.82 -3.60
C ASN A 369 -13.47 -33.99 -4.97
N PRO A 370 -14.18 -33.79 -6.09
CA PRO A 370 -13.62 -33.98 -7.43
C PRO A 370 -12.43 -33.05 -7.72
N LYS A 371 -12.32 -31.90 -7.02
CA LYS A 371 -11.16 -31.00 -7.12
C LYS A 371 -9.84 -31.63 -6.66
N CYS A 372 -9.85 -32.56 -5.70
CA CYS A 372 -8.63 -33.23 -5.22
C CYS A 372 -8.27 -34.50 -6.03
N ARG A 373 -9.14 -34.94 -6.96
CA ARG A 373 -8.91 -36.10 -7.83
C ARG A 373 -8.51 -35.74 -9.25
N LYS A 374 -8.54 -34.45 -9.62
CA LYS A 374 -7.93 -34.03 -10.87
C LYS A 374 -6.43 -34.23 -10.73
N VAL A 375 -5.92 -35.27 -11.39
CA VAL A 375 -4.55 -35.26 -11.89
C VAL A 375 -4.39 -33.94 -12.66
N ARG A 376 -3.20 -33.34 -12.64
CA ARG A 376 -2.86 -32.23 -13.55
C ARG A 376 -2.95 -32.74 -14.99
N ASP A 377 -4.17 -32.78 -15.52
CA ASP A 377 -4.51 -33.24 -16.87
C ASP A 377 -3.95 -32.28 -17.93
N ASP A 378 -3.47 -31.11 -17.51
CA ASP A 378 -2.71 -30.11 -18.28
C ASP A 378 -1.43 -30.67 -18.93
N LEU A 379 -0.91 -31.83 -18.46
CA LEU A 379 0.25 -32.51 -19.05
C LEU A 379 -0.11 -33.78 -19.87
N LEU A 380 -1.37 -34.19 -19.87
CA LEU A 380 -1.82 -35.39 -20.57
C LEU A 380 -2.42 -35.02 -21.94
N LEU A 381 -1.55 -34.75 -22.91
CA LEU A 381 -1.91 -34.66 -24.34
C LEU A 381 -2.28 -36.07 -24.83
N LEU A 382 -3.52 -36.51 -24.57
CA LEU A 382 -3.95 -37.89 -24.84
C LEU A 382 -4.76 -38.05 -26.14
N ASN A 383 -5.28 -36.98 -26.75
CA ASN A 383 -6.18 -37.09 -27.91
C ASN A 383 -5.87 -36.09 -29.04
N ASP A 384 -6.27 -36.42 -30.28
CA ASP A 384 -6.18 -35.58 -31.48
C ASP A 384 -6.96 -34.24 -31.37
N ASP A 385 -7.93 -34.14 -30.44
CA ASP A 385 -8.71 -32.92 -30.16
C ASP A 385 -7.92 -31.84 -29.37
N ASP A 386 -6.80 -32.20 -28.74
CA ASP A 386 -5.95 -31.27 -27.97
C ASP A 386 -4.88 -30.58 -28.83
N GLN A 387 -4.79 -30.92 -30.14
CA GLN A 387 -3.81 -30.39 -31.10
C GLN A 387 -4.38 -29.34 -32.08
N VAL A 388 -5.41 -28.60 -31.66
CA VAL A 388 -5.88 -27.47 -32.48
C VAL A 388 -4.89 -26.32 -32.35
N GLU A 389 -4.25 -25.97 -33.47
CA GLU A 389 -3.33 -24.83 -33.54
C GLU A 389 -4.05 -23.52 -33.16
N PHE A 390 -3.34 -22.66 -32.42
CA PHE A 390 -3.86 -21.33 -32.11
C PHE A 390 -4.07 -20.52 -33.39
N PRO A 391 -5.09 -19.64 -33.44
CA PRO A 391 -5.25 -18.74 -34.56
C PRO A 391 -4.01 -17.85 -34.71
N THR A 392 -3.66 -17.53 -35.95
CA THR A 392 -2.60 -16.55 -36.23
C THR A 392 -3.08 -15.18 -35.77
N LEU A 393 -2.39 -14.61 -34.79
CA LEU A 393 -2.69 -13.27 -34.27
C LEU A 393 -1.87 -12.23 -35.03
N THR A 394 -2.46 -11.05 -35.24
CA THR A 394 -1.78 -9.93 -35.90
C THR A 394 -0.74 -9.35 -34.96
N ALA A 395 0.50 -9.17 -35.41
CA ALA A 395 1.52 -8.50 -34.61
C ALA A 395 1.18 -7.01 -34.45
N VAL A 396 1.40 -6.46 -33.25
CA VAL A 396 1.27 -5.01 -33.03
C VAL A 396 2.39 -4.30 -33.76
N ASN A 397 2.05 -3.31 -34.58
CA ASN A 397 3.04 -2.50 -35.28
C ASN A 397 3.42 -1.29 -34.42
N LEU A 398 4.64 -1.30 -33.89
CA LEU A 398 5.16 -0.22 -33.04
C LEU A 398 6.03 0.75 -33.87
N PRO A 399 5.94 2.08 -33.63
CA PRO A 399 6.87 3.04 -34.20
C PRO A 399 8.33 2.76 -33.83
N LYS A 400 9.27 3.15 -34.68
CA LYS A 400 10.73 2.88 -34.49
C LYS A 400 11.30 3.38 -33.16
N HIS A 401 10.75 4.46 -32.59
CA HIS A 401 11.20 5.04 -31.32
C HIS A 401 10.53 4.41 -30.10
N VAL A 402 9.51 3.56 -30.27
CA VAL A 402 8.78 2.90 -29.18
C VAL A 402 9.30 1.48 -29.04
N SER A 403 10.00 1.20 -27.95
CA SER A 403 10.45 -0.16 -27.66
C SER A 403 9.26 -1.05 -27.23
N PRO A 404 9.27 -2.35 -27.55
CA PRO A 404 8.20 -3.27 -27.14
C PRO A 404 8.01 -3.34 -25.62
N ALA A 405 9.09 -3.14 -24.85
CA ALA A 405 9.04 -3.08 -23.39
C ALA A 405 8.26 -1.87 -22.86
N ARG A 406 8.32 -0.73 -23.57
CA ARG A 406 7.68 0.53 -23.16
C ARG A 406 6.27 0.71 -23.71
N PHE A 407 5.81 -0.18 -24.59
CA PHE A 407 4.48 -0.10 -25.17
C PHE A 407 3.36 -0.13 -24.10
N GLY A 408 3.52 -0.95 -23.05
CA GLY A 408 2.58 -0.98 -21.92
C GLY A 408 2.47 0.36 -21.19
N ASP A 409 3.55 1.15 -21.14
CA ASP A 409 3.54 2.46 -20.50
C ASP A 409 2.68 3.46 -21.28
N TYR A 410 2.77 3.47 -22.62
CA TYR A 410 1.89 4.28 -23.48
C TYR A 410 0.42 3.91 -23.29
N LEU A 411 0.11 2.61 -23.23
CA LEU A 411 -1.26 2.14 -23.00
C LEU A 411 -1.78 2.54 -21.62
N SER A 412 -0.95 2.44 -20.59
CA SER A 412 -1.33 2.81 -19.23
C SER A 412 -1.62 4.31 -19.09
N LEU A 413 -0.85 5.17 -19.80
CA LEU A 413 -1.12 6.61 -19.87
C LEU A 413 -2.40 6.91 -20.65
N LEU A 414 -2.60 6.26 -21.80
CA LEU A 414 -3.82 6.41 -22.60
C LEU A 414 -5.07 6.00 -21.81
N ASP A 415 -5.02 4.85 -21.15
CA ASP A 415 -6.09 4.33 -20.30
C ASP A 415 -6.44 5.33 -19.19
N PHE A 416 -5.44 5.91 -18.53
CA PHE A 416 -5.66 6.94 -17.52
C PHE A 416 -6.41 8.16 -18.10
N LEU A 417 -5.94 8.70 -19.23
CA LEU A 417 -6.52 9.88 -19.85
C LEU A 417 -7.97 9.65 -20.29
N HIS A 418 -8.28 8.47 -20.81
CA HIS A 418 -9.65 8.11 -21.21
C HIS A 418 -10.58 7.90 -20.00
N GLN A 419 -10.09 7.20 -18.98
CA GLN A 419 -10.90 6.83 -17.81
C GLN A 419 -11.17 8.02 -16.89
N HIS A 420 -10.15 8.86 -16.69
CA HIS A 420 -10.21 9.98 -15.77
C HIS A 420 -10.45 11.32 -16.46
N GLY A 421 -10.43 11.38 -17.79
CA GLY A 421 -10.56 12.61 -18.57
C GLY A 421 -11.74 13.50 -18.16
N ASN A 422 -12.90 12.92 -17.83
CA ASN A 422 -14.05 13.69 -17.37
C ASN A 422 -13.85 14.35 -15.98
N ARG A 423 -13.04 13.74 -15.11
CA ARG A 423 -12.77 14.27 -13.75
C ARG A 423 -11.72 15.36 -13.77
N ILE A 424 -10.74 15.23 -14.67
CA ILE A 424 -9.69 16.22 -14.86
C ILE A 424 -10.08 17.31 -15.87
N GLN A 425 -11.24 17.20 -16.51
CA GLN A 425 -11.74 18.14 -17.54
C GLN A 425 -10.85 18.16 -18.80
N LEU A 426 -10.36 16.99 -19.21
CA LEU A 426 -9.45 16.82 -20.36
C LEU A 426 -10.02 17.38 -21.67
N ARG A 427 -11.35 17.34 -21.82
CA ARG A 427 -12.04 17.79 -23.04
C ARG A 427 -11.97 19.31 -23.28
N ASP A 428 -11.61 20.08 -22.26
CA ASP A 428 -11.45 21.53 -22.41
C ASP A 428 -10.17 21.87 -23.19
N TYR A 429 -9.17 20.97 -23.13
CA TYR A 429 -7.89 21.08 -23.84
C TYR A 429 -7.84 20.17 -25.07
N PHE A 430 -8.43 18.97 -24.98
CA PHE A 430 -8.47 17.98 -26.07
C PHE A 430 -9.93 17.57 -26.35
N PRO A 431 -10.68 18.33 -27.18
CA PRO A 431 -12.11 18.11 -27.41
C PRO A 431 -12.46 16.71 -27.94
N GLU A 432 -11.63 16.18 -28.84
CA GLU A 432 -11.77 14.85 -29.43
C GLU A 432 -11.13 13.74 -28.56
N GLY A 433 -10.56 14.10 -27.40
CA GLY A 433 -9.77 13.20 -26.56
C GLY A 433 -8.35 12.99 -27.09
N VAL A 434 -7.60 12.13 -26.40
CA VAL A 434 -6.20 11.80 -26.72
C VAL A 434 -6.14 10.42 -27.37
N SER A 435 -5.54 10.28 -28.53
CA SER A 435 -5.37 8.97 -29.19
C SER A 435 -3.98 8.38 -28.96
N LEU A 436 -3.80 7.07 -29.22
CA LEU A 436 -2.49 6.44 -29.11
C LEU A 436 -1.46 7.09 -30.06
N SER A 437 -1.87 7.39 -31.30
CA SER A 437 -1.00 8.10 -32.27
C SER A 437 -0.53 9.46 -31.77
N MET A 438 -1.38 10.17 -31.02
CA MET A 438 -1.07 11.47 -30.47
C MET A 438 -0.01 11.36 -29.37
N LEU A 439 -0.07 10.33 -28.52
CA LEU A 439 0.97 10.05 -27.52
C LEU A 439 2.31 9.67 -28.18
N TYR A 440 2.30 8.89 -29.26
CA TYR A 440 3.53 8.58 -30.01
C TYR A 440 4.16 9.82 -30.64
N LYS A 441 3.35 10.76 -31.12
CA LYS A 441 3.82 12.04 -31.66
C LYS A 441 4.33 12.95 -30.55
N ALA A 442 3.64 13.02 -29.42
CA ALA A 442 4.02 13.84 -28.29
C ALA A 442 5.46 13.51 -27.82
N THR A 443 5.86 12.25 -27.75
CA THR A 443 7.23 11.93 -27.30
C THR A 443 8.33 12.31 -28.30
N LEU A 444 7.97 12.69 -29.53
CA LEU A 444 8.89 13.21 -30.55
C LEU A 444 8.75 14.73 -30.76
N ASP A 445 7.72 15.35 -30.20
CA ASP A 445 7.37 16.74 -30.45
C ASP A 445 8.28 17.69 -29.69
N SER A 446 9.02 18.52 -30.42
CA SER A 446 9.99 19.48 -29.89
C SER A 446 9.48 20.93 -29.95
N ASP A 447 8.26 21.15 -30.40
CA ASP A 447 7.65 22.47 -30.45
C ASP A 447 7.12 22.88 -29.06
N PRO A 448 7.48 24.06 -28.53
CA PRO A 448 6.87 24.63 -27.32
C PRO A 448 5.35 24.85 -27.43
N GLU A 449 4.79 24.94 -28.63
CA GLU A 449 3.34 24.99 -28.86
C GLU A 449 2.78 23.63 -29.34
N GLY A 450 3.60 22.58 -29.22
CA GLY A 450 3.26 21.24 -29.64
C GLY A 450 2.42 20.44 -28.64
N ILE A 451 2.03 19.25 -29.07
CA ILE A 451 1.17 18.31 -28.33
C ILE A 451 1.84 17.89 -27.00
N PHE A 452 3.16 17.73 -27.00
CA PHE A 452 3.90 17.39 -25.79
C PHE A 452 3.81 18.50 -24.75
N ALA A 453 4.06 19.73 -25.18
CA ALA A 453 4.00 20.90 -24.32
C ALA A 453 2.59 21.08 -23.74
N GLU A 454 1.56 21.01 -24.58
CA GLU A 454 0.16 21.11 -24.16
C GLU A 454 -0.22 20.03 -23.14
N LEU A 455 0.10 18.76 -23.42
CA LEU A 455 -0.23 17.65 -22.53
C LEU A 455 0.50 17.77 -21.19
N LEU A 456 1.79 18.13 -21.21
CA LEU A 456 2.59 18.28 -20.00
C LEU A 456 2.14 19.49 -19.16
N CYS A 457 1.88 20.63 -19.80
CA CYS A 457 1.31 21.81 -19.16
C CYS A 457 0.01 21.47 -18.45
N TYR A 458 -0.90 20.81 -19.17
CA TYR A 458 -2.20 20.44 -18.66
C TYR A 458 -2.10 19.49 -17.45
N LEU A 459 -1.31 18.40 -17.56
CA LEU A 459 -1.14 17.48 -16.44
C LEU A 459 -0.50 18.17 -15.22
N LEU A 460 0.49 19.05 -15.41
CA LEU A 460 1.07 19.85 -14.33
C LEU A 460 0.05 20.78 -13.69
N THR A 461 -0.77 21.47 -14.50
CA THR A 461 -1.84 22.34 -13.98
C THR A 461 -2.80 21.56 -13.10
N VAL A 462 -3.28 20.40 -13.56
CA VAL A 462 -4.17 19.54 -12.77
C VAL A 462 -3.47 19.05 -11.49
N VAL A 463 -2.20 18.63 -11.57
CA VAL A 463 -1.42 18.23 -10.39
C VAL A 463 -1.31 19.38 -9.39
N PHE A 464 -0.96 20.59 -9.83
CA PHE A 464 -0.80 21.75 -8.96
C PHE A 464 -2.11 22.16 -8.30
N GLU A 465 -3.23 22.12 -9.03
CA GLU A 465 -4.55 22.36 -8.47
C GLU A 465 -4.89 21.33 -7.39
N ARG A 466 -4.73 20.04 -7.68
CA ARG A 466 -5.03 18.96 -6.72
C ARG A 466 -4.12 19.03 -5.49
N GLN A 467 -2.82 19.28 -5.66
CA GLN A 467 -1.88 19.46 -4.56
C GLN A 467 -2.21 20.70 -3.73
N CYS A 468 -2.54 21.82 -4.37
CA CYS A 468 -2.91 23.02 -3.64
C CYS A 468 -4.22 22.83 -2.84
N GLU A 469 -5.20 22.10 -3.39
CA GLU A 469 -6.47 21.81 -2.71
C GLU A 469 -6.31 20.85 -1.52
N GLU A 470 -5.53 19.78 -1.68
CA GLU A 470 -5.45 18.70 -0.70
C GLU A 470 -4.24 18.84 0.26
N ASP A 471 -3.08 19.26 -0.23
CA ASP A 471 -1.85 19.42 0.57
C ASP A 471 -1.62 20.86 1.06
N GLY A 472 -2.38 21.83 0.54
CA GLY A 472 -2.25 23.23 0.89
C GLY A 472 -0.91 23.82 0.48
N ASP A 473 -0.64 25.03 0.97
CA ASP A 473 0.50 25.84 0.53
C ASP A 473 1.34 26.41 1.70
N ASP A 474 1.14 25.85 2.91
CA ASP A 474 1.70 26.39 4.15
C ASP A 474 3.19 26.01 4.31
N VAL A 475 4.10 26.91 3.94
CA VAL A 475 5.54 26.77 4.26
C VAL A 475 5.82 27.32 5.64
N LYS A 476 5.69 26.46 6.67
CA LYS A 476 6.30 26.73 7.97
C LYS A 476 7.64 25.99 8.03
N LEU A 477 8.72 26.74 8.27
CA LEU A 477 10.00 26.14 8.66
C LEU A 477 9.76 25.27 9.88
N LEU A 478 10.36 24.08 9.88
CA LEU A 478 10.39 23.23 11.05
C LEU A 478 11.03 24.00 12.21
N LYS A 479 10.23 24.36 13.21
CA LYS A 479 10.81 24.69 14.52
C LYS A 479 11.34 23.41 15.13
N SER A 480 12.39 23.50 15.96
CA SER A 480 12.97 22.36 16.70
C SER A 480 11.92 21.51 17.47
N GLU A 481 10.77 22.09 17.81
CA GLU A 481 9.64 21.41 18.46
C GLU A 481 8.70 20.71 17.45
N GLU A 482 8.53 21.24 16.24
CA GLU A 482 7.72 20.63 15.16
C GLU A 482 8.48 19.49 14.47
N THR A 483 9.81 19.58 14.32
CA THR A 483 10.69 18.44 13.97
C THR A 483 10.54 17.28 14.95
N ALA A 484 10.44 17.57 16.26
CA ALA A 484 10.28 16.54 17.29
C ALA A 484 8.91 15.82 17.21
N THR A 485 7.88 16.49 16.66
CA THR A 485 6.58 15.87 16.37
C THR A 485 6.57 15.07 15.06
N LEU A 486 7.44 15.39 14.10
CA LEU A 486 7.62 14.65 12.85
C LEU A 486 8.34 13.32 13.03
N ASP A 487 9.32 13.31 13.92
CA ASP A 487 10.15 12.14 14.26
C ASP A 487 9.32 10.97 14.83
N SER A 488 8.03 11.20 15.16
CA SER A 488 7.11 10.17 15.67
C SER A 488 5.96 9.79 14.72
N ALA A 489 5.70 10.54 13.63
CA ALA A 489 4.47 10.35 12.83
C ALA A 489 4.64 10.33 11.31
N GLU A 490 5.70 10.90 10.73
CA GLU A 490 5.90 10.90 9.27
C GLU A 490 7.21 10.24 8.80
N ILE A 491 8.16 9.95 9.69
CA ILE A 491 9.50 9.51 9.26
C ILE A 491 9.84 8.18 9.93
N GLU A 492 9.52 7.07 9.25
CA GLU A 492 9.98 5.73 9.64
C GLU A 492 11.41 5.46 9.13
N TYR A 493 11.83 6.16 8.07
CA TYR A 493 13.09 5.92 7.36
C TYR A 493 14.02 7.13 7.36
N LYS A 494 15.13 7.02 8.08
CA LYS A 494 16.19 8.05 8.15
C LYS A 494 16.80 8.44 6.80
N PHE A 495 16.68 7.58 5.78
CA PHE A 495 17.22 7.82 4.44
C PHE A 495 16.57 9.02 3.72
N TYR A 496 15.26 9.20 3.87
CA TYR A 496 14.52 10.24 3.14
C TYR A 496 14.63 11.62 3.81
N LEU A 497 14.95 11.67 5.10
CA LEU A 497 14.91 12.90 5.89
C LEU A 497 15.78 14.03 5.32
N PRO A 498 17.09 13.84 5.03
CA PRO A 498 17.91 14.93 4.48
C PRO A 498 17.42 15.42 3.10
N LYS A 499 16.80 14.52 2.33
CA LYS A 499 16.28 14.84 0.99
C LYS A 499 14.99 15.64 1.08
N MET A 500 14.12 15.30 2.02
CA MET A 500 12.90 16.07 2.31
C MET A 500 13.21 17.46 2.88
N GLU A 501 14.23 17.56 3.75
CA GLU A 501 14.72 18.85 4.25
C GLU A 501 15.20 19.73 3.10
N LYS A 502 16.04 19.17 2.20
CA LYS A 502 16.48 19.86 0.98
C LYS A 502 15.31 20.29 0.11
N ALA A 503 14.35 19.40 -0.16
CA ALA A 503 13.17 19.74 -0.96
C ALA A 503 12.33 20.86 -0.33
N THR A 504 12.22 20.87 1.01
CA THR A 504 11.51 21.92 1.75
C THR A 504 12.24 23.26 1.69
N GLU A 505 13.57 23.26 1.78
CA GLU A 505 14.38 24.45 1.58
C GLU A 505 14.25 24.98 0.15
N THR A 506 14.35 24.10 -0.85
CA THR A 506 14.18 24.46 -2.26
C THR A 506 12.79 25.03 -2.52
N PHE A 507 11.71 24.41 -2.03
CA PHE A 507 10.34 24.93 -2.17
C PHE A 507 10.21 26.35 -1.58
N LYS A 508 10.86 26.60 -0.45
CA LYS A 508 10.85 27.91 0.21
C LYS A 508 11.69 28.94 -0.55
N GLU A 509 12.87 28.56 -1.03
CA GLU A 509 13.75 29.39 -1.84
C GLU A 509 13.02 29.82 -3.11
N MET A 510 12.45 28.88 -3.86
CA MET A 510 11.73 29.14 -5.10
C MET A 510 10.53 30.06 -4.87
N ARG A 511 9.78 29.88 -3.77
CA ARG A 511 8.72 30.81 -3.40
C ARG A 511 9.23 32.22 -3.11
N ASN A 512 10.37 32.35 -2.44
CA ASN A 512 10.92 33.68 -2.16
C ASN A 512 11.46 34.36 -3.42
N THR A 513 12.02 33.58 -4.35
CA THR A 513 12.55 34.06 -5.62
C THR A 513 11.43 34.52 -6.57
N HIS A 514 10.39 33.69 -6.75
CA HIS A 514 9.29 33.99 -7.67
C HIS A 514 8.16 34.83 -7.04
N GLY A 515 8.12 34.95 -5.71
CA GLY A 515 7.08 35.69 -4.99
C GLY A 515 5.72 34.98 -4.93
N VAL A 516 5.59 33.81 -5.55
CA VAL A 516 4.40 32.95 -5.58
C VAL A 516 4.77 31.53 -5.17
N SER A 517 3.77 30.72 -4.81
CA SER A 517 4.01 29.29 -4.61
C SER A 517 4.49 28.61 -5.89
N VAL A 518 5.23 27.51 -5.75
CA VAL A 518 5.57 26.62 -6.85
C VAL A 518 4.30 26.17 -7.59
N TYR A 519 3.20 25.92 -6.86
CA TYR A 519 1.91 25.51 -7.44
C TYR A 519 1.19 26.63 -8.22
N ARG A 520 1.70 27.87 -8.16
CA ARG A 520 1.15 29.04 -8.86
C ARG A 520 2.14 29.65 -9.85
N LEU A 521 3.20 28.91 -10.20
CA LEU A 521 4.10 29.33 -11.26
C LEU A 521 3.34 29.38 -12.59
N PRO A 522 3.66 30.34 -13.48
CA PRO A 522 3.06 30.39 -14.81
C PRO A 522 3.54 29.18 -15.62
N ILE A 523 2.60 28.30 -15.97
CA ILE A 523 2.85 27.12 -16.80
C ILE A 523 2.51 27.48 -18.25
N ASP A 524 3.53 27.54 -19.09
CA ASP A 524 3.39 27.59 -20.55
C ASP A 524 4.52 26.77 -21.19
N GLY A 525 4.40 26.49 -22.49
CA GLY A 525 5.41 25.71 -23.21
C GLY A 525 6.82 26.30 -23.16
N TYR A 526 6.96 27.61 -22.93
CA TYR A 526 8.26 28.28 -22.87
C TYR A 526 8.90 28.21 -21.47
N THR A 527 8.09 28.04 -20.41
CA THR A 527 8.55 27.91 -19.02
C THR A 527 8.70 26.47 -18.53
N LEU A 528 8.18 25.48 -19.27
CA LEU A 528 8.10 24.08 -18.85
C LEU A 528 9.41 23.49 -18.31
N SER A 529 10.55 23.73 -18.98
CA SER A 529 11.84 23.17 -18.56
C SER A 529 12.19 23.53 -17.10
N GLU A 530 11.98 24.80 -16.73
CA GLU A 530 12.28 25.30 -15.40
C GLU A 530 11.18 24.95 -14.39
N VAL A 531 9.90 25.03 -14.79
CA VAL A 531 8.78 24.67 -13.91
C VAL A 531 8.83 23.20 -13.51
N VAL A 532 9.11 22.29 -14.47
CA VAL A 532 9.30 20.86 -14.19
C VAL A 532 10.48 20.67 -13.27
N ARG A 533 11.63 21.29 -13.54
CA ARG A 533 12.80 21.19 -12.67
C ARG A 533 12.49 21.61 -11.24
N ILE A 534 11.88 22.79 -11.06
CA ILE A 534 11.50 23.32 -9.75
C ILE A 534 10.53 22.37 -9.05
N TYR A 535 9.51 21.88 -9.76
CA TYR A 535 8.52 20.97 -9.20
C TYR A 535 9.18 19.70 -8.67
N PHE A 536 10.02 19.03 -9.46
CA PHE A 536 10.68 17.79 -9.05
C PHE A 536 11.69 18.02 -7.93
N GLU A 537 12.48 19.09 -7.95
CA GLU A 537 13.44 19.40 -6.87
C GLU A 537 12.75 19.77 -5.54
N SER A 538 11.53 20.32 -5.60
CA SER A 538 10.77 20.78 -4.43
C SER A 538 9.64 19.84 -4.00
N SER A 539 9.41 18.77 -4.75
CA SER A 539 8.45 17.71 -4.44
C SER A 539 8.84 16.96 -3.17
N GLY A 540 7.85 16.40 -2.45
CA GLY A 540 8.09 15.75 -1.16
C GLY A 540 8.47 16.71 -0.02
N HIS A 541 8.27 18.01 -0.18
CA HIS A 541 8.47 18.98 0.89
C HIS A 541 7.48 18.78 2.05
N PHE A 542 7.85 19.31 3.20
CA PHE A 542 7.01 19.26 4.37
C PHE A 542 5.89 20.32 4.33
N THR A 543 4.65 19.86 4.41
CA THR A 543 3.44 20.70 4.33
C THR A 543 2.74 20.90 5.68
N GLY A 544 3.37 20.54 6.80
CA GLY A 544 2.76 20.64 8.13
C GLY A 544 1.99 19.40 8.59
N SER A 545 1.94 19.19 9.91
CA SER A 545 1.29 18.03 10.54
C SER A 545 -0.21 17.90 10.24
N ARG A 546 -0.91 19.03 10.06
CA ARG A 546 -2.35 19.03 9.70
C ARG A 546 -2.58 18.34 8.35
N ASN A 547 -1.77 18.70 7.36
CA ASN A 547 -1.90 18.18 6.00
C ASN A 547 -1.38 16.74 5.95
N GLY A 548 -0.36 16.42 6.75
CA GLY A 548 0.04 15.03 7.04
C GLY A 548 -1.09 14.15 7.59
N ARG A 549 -1.89 14.64 8.54
CA ARG A 549 -3.08 13.92 9.05
C ARG A 549 -4.15 13.76 8.00
N PHE A 550 -4.39 14.79 7.18
CA PHE A 550 -5.34 14.71 6.07
C PHE A 550 -4.94 13.59 5.09
N ARG A 551 -3.68 13.58 4.64
CA ARG A 551 -3.15 12.51 3.79
C ARG A 551 -3.27 11.14 4.45
N ALA A 552 -2.98 11.05 5.74
CA ALA A 552 -3.07 9.78 6.45
C ALA A 552 -4.50 9.20 6.45
N MET A 553 -5.51 10.06 6.59
CA MET A 553 -6.92 9.67 6.62
C MET A 553 -7.51 9.43 5.21
N HIS A 554 -7.15 10.26 4.23
CA HIS A 554 -7.83 10.31 2.93
C HIS A 554 -7.04 9.69 1.77
N ARG A 555 -5.72 9.53 1.91
CA ARG A 555 -4.83 8.92 0.90
C ARG A 555 -4.21 7.60 1.36
N GLY A 556 -4.75 6.98 2.43
CA GLY A 556 -4.29 5.68 2.92
C GLY A 556 -2.89 5.73 3.53
N SER A 557 -2.70 6.58 4.54
CA SER A 557 -1.40 6.74 5.23
C SER A 557 -0.27 7.36 4.39
N PHE A 558 -0.59 8.01 3.26
CA PHE A 558 0.38 8.65 2.37
C PHE A 558 1.29 9.66 3.10
N LYS A 559 2.59 9.54 2.88
CA LYS A 559 3.65 10.39 3.45
C LYS A 559 4.29 11.25 2.38
N SER A 560 5.02 12.29 2.80
CA SER A 560 5.73 13.17 1.86
C SER A 560 6.78 12.44 1.01
N TYR A 561 7.37 11.35 1.51
CA TYR A 561 8.30 10.53 0.72
C TYR A 561 7.60 9.57 -0.25
N ASP A 562 6.28 9.41 -0.18
CA ASP A 562 5.49 8.62 -1.15
C ASP A 562 5.15 9.43 -2.41
N ASP A 563 5.55 10.71 -2.45
CA ASP A 563 5.41 11.57 -3.61
C ASP A 563 6.19 11.02 -4.82
N GLN A 564 5.51 10.93 -5.96
CA GLN A 564 6.04 10.26 -7.15
C GLN A 564 7.13 11.10 -7.81
N ALA A 565 6.96 12.43 -7.84
CA ALA A 565 7.98 13.33 -8.35
C ALA A 565 9.23 13.33 -7.44
N PHE A 566 9.04 13.20 -6.12
CA PHE A 566 10.14 13.10 -5.16
C PHE A 566 10.95 11.82 -5.36
N ASN A 567 10.27 10.68 -5.49
CA ASN A 567 10.92 9.40 -5.74
C ASN A 567 11.64 9.38 -7.09
N PHE A 568 11.04 9.95 -8.13
CA PHE A 568 11.66 10.05 -9.44
C PHE A 568 12.92 10.92 -9.41
N ALA A 569 12.89 12.07 -8.73
CA ALA A 569 14.06 12.93 -8.58
C ALA A 569 15.22 12.23 -7.84
N ILE A 570 14.91 11.31 -6.93
CA ILE A 570 15.90 10.48 -6.23
C ILE A 570 16.48 9.39 -7.14
N GLN A 571 15.64 8.75 -7.95
CA GLN A 571 16.05 7.65 -8.83
C GLN A 571 16.83 8.14 -10.06
N ARG A 572 16.49 9.33 -10.57
CA ARG A 572 17.05 9.92 -11.80
C ARG A 572 17.52 11.37 -11.57
N PRO A 573 18.48 11.61 -10.64
CA PRO A 573 18.96 12.97 -10.34
C PRO A 573 19.66 13.63 -11.53
N GLU A 574 20.26 12.81 -12.41
CA GLU A 574 20.95 13.24 -13.63
C GLU A 574 19.99 13.99 -14.57
N LEU A 575 18.78 13.45 -14.75
CA LEU A 575 17.76 14.00 -15.65
C LEU A 575 17.27 15.35 -15.11
N ILE A 576 16.90 15.42 -13.83
CA ILE A 576 16.42 16.66 -13.21
C ILE A 576 17.51 17.74 -13.23
N SER A 577 18.77 17.36 -12.98
CA SER A 577 19.89 18.30 -13.05
C SER A 577 20.15 18.81 -14.47
N SER A 578 19.94 17.97 -15.50
CA SER A 578 20.13 18.33 -16.90
C SER A 578 19.16 19.42 -17.39
N LEU A 579 17.95 19.49 -16.81
CA LEU A 579 16.96 20.53 -17.13
C LEU A 579 17.42 21.96 -16.79
N ARG A 580 18.52 22.12 -16.03
CA ARG A 580 19.15 23.43 -15.80
C ARG A 580 19.85 23.99 -17.04
N GLN A 581 20.23 23.13 -17.97
CA GLN A 581 21.08 23.47 -19.12
C GLN A 581 20.46 23.06 -20.45
N ILE A 582 19.56 22.07 -20.46
CA ILE A 582 18.96 21.49 -21.66
C ILE A 582 17.46 21.74 -21.64
N SER A 583 16.89 22.02 -22.81
CA SER A 583 15.45 22.16 -22.98
C SER A 583 14.74 20.81 -22.79
N ILE A 584 13.55 20.84 -22.19
CA ILE A 584 12.71 19.65 -22.05
C ILE A 584 12.34 19.01 -23.40
N TYR A 585 12.33 19.82 -24.46
CA TYR A 585 12.07 19.42 -25.85
C TYR A 585 13.24 18.73 -26.55
N ASP A 586 14.40 18.69 -25.93
CA ASP A 586 15.60 17.99 -26.43
C ASP A 586 15.85 16.68 -25.67
N LEU A 587 15.01 16.36 -24.67
CA LEU A 587 15.07 15.10 -23.95
C LEU A 587 14.74 13.92 -24.87
N LYS A 588 15.21 12.72 -24.50
CA LYS A 588 14.89 11.49 -25.23
C LYS A 588 13.39 11.19 -25.14
N PRO A 589 12.80 10.50 -26.13
CA PRO A 589 11.37 10.14 -26.10
C PRO A 589 10.97 9.34 -24.85
N ASP A 590 11.84 8.45 -24.37
CA ASP A 590 11.61 7.67 -23.15
C ASP A 590 11.61 8.55 -21.89
N ASP A 591 12.49 9.55 -21.83
CA ASP A 591 12.57 10.50 -20.72
C ASP A 591 11.33 11.42 -20.71
N ARG A 592 10.85 11.83 -21.88
CA ARG A 592 9.59 12.59 -22.02
C ARG A 592 8.39 11.77 -21.56
N LEU A 593 8.34 10.50 -21.92
CA LEU A 593 7.32 9.58 -21.45
C LEU A 593 7.37 9.45 -19.92
N ASP A 594 8.55 9.24 -19.34
CA ASP A 594 8.72 9.13 -17.87
C ASP A 594 8.15 10.35 -17.13
N LEU A 595 8.37 11.57 -17.64
CA LEU A 595 7.79 12.77 -17.03
C LEU A 595 6.26 12.74 -17.02
N LEU A 596 5.62 12.30 -18.12
CA LEU A 596 4.15 12.16 -18.20
C LEU A 596 3.64 11.06 -17.25
N LEU A 597 4.35 9.93 -17.18
CA LEU A 597 4.00 8.81 -16.30
C LEU A 597 4.08 9.21 -14.83
N VAL A 598 5.11 9.96 -14.41
CA VAL A 598 5.26 10.42 -13.02
C VAL A 598 4.11 11.34 -12.62
N LEU A 599 3.70 12.27 -13.50
CA LEU A 599 2.56 13.15 -13.21
C LEU A 599 1.24 12.37 -13.13
N ARG A 600 1.04 11.41 -14.03
CA ARG A 600 -0.10 10.48 -13.94
C ARG A 600 -0.09 9.72 -12.62
N ASP A 601 1.05 9.16 -12.24
CA ASP A 601 1.18 8.38 -11.00
C ASP A 601 0.92 9.26 -9.79
N GLN A 602 1.42 10.51 -9.80
CA GLN A 602 1.10 11.49 -8.76
C GLN A 602 -0.42 11.75 -8.69
N LEU A 603 -1.11 11.90 -9.83
CA LEU A 603 -2.55 12.10 -9.84
C LEU A 603 -3.30 10.94 -9.18
N LEU A 604 -2.88 9.70 -9.43
CA LEU A 604 -3.46 8.50 -8.84
C LEU A 604 -3.30 8.42 -7.31
N THR A 605 -2.41 9.22 -6.71
CA THR A 605 -2.26 9.31 -5.24
C THR A 605 -3.33 10.17 -4.57
N PHE A 606 -3.98 11.09 -5.28
CA PHE A 606 -4.95 12.02 -4.71
C PHE A 606 -6.27 11.33 -4.31
N GLN A 607 -6.96 11.92 -3.32
CA GLN A 607 -8.18 11.34 -2.76
C GLN A 607 -9.24 11.10 -3.85
N LEU A 608 -9.38 12.04 -4.79
CA LEU A 608 -10.35 11.98 -5.89
C LEU A 608 -10.21 10.68 -6.72
N PHE A 609 -8.98 10.25 -6.99
CA PHE A 609 -8.70 9.08 -7.82
C PHE A 609 -8.72 7.80 -6.98
N ARG A 610 -8.11 7.82 -5.79
CA ARG A 610 -8.12 6.68 -4.86
C ARG A 610 -9.51 6.21 -4.51
N GLN A 611 -10.41 7.13 -4.14
CA GLN A 611 -11.78 6.77 -3.78
C GLN A 611 -12.51 6.08 -4.93
N LEU A 612 -12.24 6.50 -6.17
CA LEU A 612 -12.81 5.82 -7.34
C LEU A 612 -12.27 4.41 -7.50
N LEU A 613 -10.95 4.24 -7.42
CA LEU A 613 -10.31 2.93 -7.55
C LEU A 613 -10.77 1.98 -6.44
N ASP A 614 -10.83 2.46 -5.20
CA ASP A 614 -11.29 1.68 -4.05
C ASP A 614 -12.78 1.29 -4.22
N ASN A 615 -13.64 2.24 -4.59
CA ASN A 615 -15.07 1.99 -4.83
C ASN A 615 -15.33 1.04 -6.01
N SER A 616 -14.62 1.24 -7.13
CA SER A 616 -14.74 0.38 -8.32
C SER A 616 -14.24 -1.03 -8.02
N SER A 617 -13.10 -1.17 -7.34
CA SER A 617 -12.54 -2.46 -6.93
C SER A 617 -13.46 -3.20 -5.95
N GLU A 618 -14.06 -2.51 -4.97
CA GLU A 618 -15.06 -3.10 -4.07
C GLU A 618 -16.32 -3.55 -4.81
N ARG A 619 -16.82 -2.74 -5.75
CA ARG A 619 -17.97 -3.12 -6.61
C ARG A 619 -17.65 -4.33 -7.48
N VAL A 620 -16.46 -4.39 -8.10
CA VAL A 620 -16.00 -5.55 -8.88
C VAL A 620 -15.97 -6.80 -8.02
N ARG A 621 -15.42 -6.73 -6.80
CA ARG A 621 -15.42 -7.88 -5.87
C ARG A 621 -16.84 -8.32 -5.52
N THR A 622 -17.73 -7.37 -5.26
CA THR A 622 -19.14 -7.64 -4.91
C THR A 622 -19.87 -8.33 -6.07
N ILE A 623 -19.77 -7.78 -7.28
CA ILE A 623 -20.41 -8.37 -8.47
C ILE A 623 -19.83 -9.76 -8.76
N ARG A 624 -18.50 -9.92 -8.72
CA ARG A 624 -17.86 -11.24 -8.90
C ARG A 624 -18.34 -12.25 -7.87
N PHE A 625 -18.47 -11.86 -6.61
CA PHE A 625 -18.97 -12.72 -5.54
C PHE A 625 -20.43 -13.16 -5.78
N ASP A 626 -21.30 -12.22 -6.19
CA ASP A 626 -22.69 -12.51 -6.53
C ASP A 626 -22.82 -13.44 -7.74
N LEU A 627 -21.98 -13.27 -8.76
CA LEU A 627 -21.91 -14.17 -9.92
C LEU A 627 -21.35 -15.56 -9.55
N LEU A 628 -20.37 -15.64 -8.63
CA LEU A 628 -19.78 -16.90 -8.18
C LEU A 628 -20.74 -17.75 -7.35
N ARG A 629 -21.63 -17.14 -6.55
CA ARG A 629 -22.67 -17.86 -5.79
C ARG A 629 -23.58 -18.73 -6.66
N GLN A 630 -23.64 -18.46 -7.96
CA GLN A 630 -24.43 -19.22 -8.93
C GLN A 630 -23.75 -20.53 -9.40
N LYS A 631 -22.43 -20.70 -9.18
CA LYS A 631 -21.68 -21.88 -9.63
C LYS A 631 -21.68 -23.04 -8.60
N MET A 632 -22.39 -22.90 -7.48
CA MET A 632 -22.41 -23.91 -6.41
C MET A 632 -23.40 -25.05 -6.78
N PRO A 633 -22.96 -26.30 -7.01
CA PRO A 633 -23.83 -27.35 -7.58
C PRO A 633 -24.94 -27.91 -6.68
N ASN A 634 -25.17 -27.33 -5.50
CA ASN A 634 -25.89 -27.99 -4.41
C ASN A 634 -27.21 -27.30 -4.00
N GLY A 635 -27.61 -26.21 -4.68
CA GLY A 635 -28.91 -25.57 -4.50
C GLY A 635 -29.87 -25.87 -5.66
N GLY A 636 -31.18 -25.83 -5.40
CA GLY A 636 -32.16 -25.79 -6.49
C GLY A 636 -31.96 -24.49 -7.29
N VAL A 637 -31.86 -24.58 -8.61
CA VAL A 637 -31.62 -23.46 -9.55
C VAL A 637 -32.50 -22.23 -9.24
N GLU A 638 -33.75 -22.46 -8.84
CA GLU A 638 -34.69 -21.39 -8.49
C GLU A 638 -34.34 -20.66 -7.17
N ARG A 639 -33.79 -21.36 -6.18
CA ARG A 639 -33.35 -20.77 -4.91
C ARG A 639 -32.12 -19.87 -5.11
N GLU A 640 -31.20 -20.29 -5.97
CA GLU A 640 -30.00 -19.52 -6.30
C GLU A 640 -30.34 -18.26 -7.10
N MET A 641 -31.26 -18.39 -8.08
CA MET A 641 -31.82 -17.28 -8.82
C MET A 641 -32.46 -16.23 -7.89
N ILE A 642 -33.32 -16.65 -6.96
CA ILE A 642 -33.96 -15.74 -5.99
C ILE A 642 -32.91 -15.09 -5.07
N CYS A 643 -31.87 -15.82 -4.67
CA CYS A 643 -30.80 -15.28 -3.84
C CYS A 643 -30.03 -14.16 -4.55
N PHE A 644 -29.71 -14.34 -5.83
CA PHE A 644 -29.09 -13.31 -6.69
C PHE A 644 -30.00 -12.08 -6.83
N LEU A 645 -31.27 -12.27 -7.18
CA LEU A 645 -32.23 -11.17 -7.29
C LEU A 645 -32.35 -10.37 -5.98
N LYS A 646 -32.31 -11.04 -4.82
CA LYS A 646 -32.30 -10.41 -3.49
C LYS A 646 -30.97 -9.76 -3.11
N SER A 647 -29.83 -10.14 -3.69
CA SER A 647 -28.57 -9.42 -3.46
C SER A 647 -28.56 -8.11 -4.23
N THR A 648 -29.11 -8.10 -5.45
CA THR A 648 -29.28 -6.88 -6.26
C THR A 648 -30.13 -5.83 -5.54
N LEU A 649 -31.23 -6.23 -4.87
CA LEU A 649 -32.06 -5.32 -4.04
C LEU A 649 -31.26 -4.63 -2.92
N ARG A 650 -30.42 -5.40 -2.21
CA ARG A 650 -29.61 -4.89 -1.09
C ARG A 650 -28.54 -3.88 -1.52
N CYS A 651 -28.08 -3.95 -2.76
CA CYS A 651 -27.20 -2.94 -3.35
C CYS A 651 -27.92 -1.60 -3.60
N GLY A 652 -29.21 -1.62 -3.95
CA GLY A 652 -30.02 -0.41 -4.12
C GLY A 652 -30.45 0.24 -2.80
N GLU A 653 -30.69 -0.56 -1.76
CA GLU A 653 -31.12 -0.08 -0.43
C GLU A 653 -30.02 0.66 0.34
N ARG A 654 -28.74 0.35 0.10
CA ARG A 654 -27.61 1.09 0.72
C ARG A 654 -27.58 2.58 0.34
N SER A 655 -28.18 2.97 -0.79
CA SER A 655 -28.34 4.38 -1.17
C SER A 655 -29.59 5.05 -0.57
N ARG A 656 -30.53 4.28 -0.01
CA ARG A 656 -31.81 4.78 0.54
C ARG A 656 -31.92 4.67 2.07
N ALA A 657 -31.08 3.87 2.71
CA ALA A 657 -31.11 3.59 4.16
C ALA A 657 -30.66 4.75 5.09
N ALA A 658 -30.53 5.99 4.58
CA ALA A 658 -30.33 7.18 5.40
C ALA A 658 -31.65 7.82 5.89
N ALA A 659 -32.82 7.33 5.46
CA ALA A 659 -34.09 7.90 5.89
C ALA A 659 -35.21 6.85 5.98
N ASN A 660 -35.39 6.28 7.17
CA ASN A 660 -36.68 6.25 7.91
C ASN A 660 -36.86 5.04 8.81
N SER A 661 -37.43 5.34 9.98
CA SER A 661 -37.98 4.42 10.96
C SER A 661 -39.47 4.17 10.65
N LYS A 662 -39.96 2.92 10.77
CA LYS A 662 -41.08 2.50 11.66
C LYS A 662 -41.76 1.21 11.19
N HIS A 663 -42.09 0.38 12.19
CA HIS A 663 -42.64 -0.98 12.14
C HIS A 663 -44.16 -1.06 11.84
N GLN A 664 -44.75 -0.10 11.12
CA GLN A 664 -46.21 -0.05 10.88
C GLN A 664 -46.62 -0.08 9.39
N GLN A 665 -45.66 -0.06 8.46
CA GLN A 665 -45.89 -0.17 7.01
C GLN A 665 -45.96 -1.61 6.47
N GLN A 666 -45.68 -2.63 7.30
CA GLN A 666 -45.52 -4.01 6.82
C GLN A 666 -46.81 -4.70 6.35
N VAL A 667 -48.00 -4.24 6.79
CA VAL A 667 -49.28 -4.90 6.42
C VAL A 667 -49.85 -4.31 5.12
N GLU A 668 -49.77 -2.99 4.93
CA GLU A 668 -50.18 -2.33 3.67
C GLU A 668 -49.25 -2.70 2.50
N ALA A 669 -47.94 -2.80 2.75
CA ALA A 669 -46.96 -3.19 1.72
C ALA A 669 -47.22 -4.60 1.15
N VAL A 670 -47.64 -5.56 2.00
CA VAL A 670 -47.91 -6.94 1.57
C VAL A 670 -49.16 -7.03 0.68
N GLU A 671 -50.21 -6.25 0.97
CA GLU A 671 -51.41 -6.20 0.12
C GLU A 671 -51.12 -5.51 -1.22
N GLU A 672 -50.33 -4.42 -1.22
CA GLU A 672 -49.89 -3.74 -2.45
C GLU A 672 -49.03 -4.66 -3.34
N GLU A 673 -48.07 -5.39 -2.76
CA GLU A 673 -47.22 -6.36 -3.48
C GLU A 673 -48.04 -7.48 -4.11
N GLN A 674 -49.04 -8.02 -3.41
CA GLN A 674 -49.93 -9.06 -3.95
C GLN A 674 -50.80 -8.52 -5.10
N GLN A 675 -51.29 -7.29 -5.00
CA GLN A 675 -52.03 -6.63 -6.08
C GLN A 675 -51.14 -6.41 -7.31
N GLN A 676 -49.92 -5.92 -7.12
CA GLN A 676 -48.92 -5.75 -8.19
C GLN A 676 -48.61 -7.07 -8.88
N LEU A 677 -48.34 -8.15 -8.12
CA LEU A 677 -48.11 -9.48 -8.66
C LEU A 677 -49.31 -9.96 -9.50
N SER A 678 -50.53 -9.80 -9.00
CA SER A 678 -51.74 -10.21 -9.73
C SER A 678 -51.94 -9.43 -11.04
N SER A 679 -51.61 -8.13 -11.05
CA SER A 679 -51.68 -7.27 -12.23
C SER A 679 -50.65 -7.67 -13.29
N LEU A 680 -49.43 -8.01 -12.85
CA LEU A 680 -48.33 -8.45 -13.70
C LEU A 680 -48.66 -9.80 -14.34
N LEU A 681 -49.20 -10.74 -13.56
CA LEU A 681 -49.60 -12.05 -14.07
C LEU A 681 -50.71 -11.94 -15.12
N LYS A 682 -51.69 -11.05 -14.95
CA LYS A 682 -52.71 -10.78 -15.97
C LYS A 682 -52.10 -10.20 -17.25
N ARG A 683 -51.14 -9.27 -17.12
CA ARG A 683 -50.46 -8.64 -18.25
C ARG A 683 -49.69 -9.66 -19.10
N PHE A 684 -49.06 -10.66 -18.49
CA PHE A 684 -48.22 -11.65 -19.16
C PHE A 684 -48.87 -13.04 -19.31
N GLN A 685 -50.17 -13.18 -19.02
CA GLN A 685 -50.86 -14.46 -19.06
C GLN A 685 -50.81 -15.15 -20.44
N SER A 686 -50.77 -14.37 -21.52
CA SER A 686 -50.66 -14.88 -22.90
C SER A 686 -49.27 -15.40 -23.28
N PHE A 687 -48.26 -15.22 -22.42
CA PHE A 687 -46.86 -15.56 -22.68
C PHE A 687 -46.42 -16.89 -22.07
N VAL A 688 -47.31 -17.66 -21.45
CA VAL A 688 -46.97 -18.99 -20.90
C VAL A 688 -46.33 -19.87 -21.99
N ASP A 689 -46.94 -19.90 -23.18
CA ASP A 689 -46.51 -20.75 -24.31
C ASP A 689 -45.64 -20.04 -25.37
N ARG A 690 -45.33 -18.75 -25.22
CA ARG A 690 -44.50 -17.98 -26.17
C ARG A 690 -43.22 -17.46 -25.53
N PRO A 691 -42.08 -17.39 -26.25
CA PRO A 691 -40.88 -16.76 -25.70
C PRO A 691 -41.17 -15.30 -25.31
N LEU A 692 -40.62 -14.84 -24.18
CA LEU A 692 -40.65 -13.42 -23.84
C LEU A 692 -39.64 -12.69 -24.75
N SER A 693 -39.99 -11.46 -25.17
CA SER A 693 -39.04 -10.60 -25.87
C SER A 693 -37.98 -10.09 -24.89
N ASP A 694 -36.74 -9.95 -25.36
CA ASP A 694 -35.63 -9.40 -24.58
C ASP A 694 -35.88 -7.93 -24.17
N ASP A 695 -36.74 -7.20 -24.91
CA ASP A 695 -37.09 -5.79 -24.65
C ASP A 695 -38.00 -5.57 -23.43
N VAL A 696 -38.55 -6.64 -22.83
CA VAL A 696 -39.48 -6.53 -21.70
C VAL A 696 -38.71 -6.29 -20.41
N ASP A 697 -38.55 -5.05 -19.98
CA ASP A 697 -37.90 -4.72 -18.71
C ASP A 697 -38.76 -5.13 -17.48
N LEU A 698 -38.17 -5.95 -16.61
CA LEU A 698 -38.78 -6.42 -15.35
C LEU A 698 -38.08 -5.86 -14.11
N SER A 699 -37.11 -4.94 -14.26
CA SER A 699 -36.25 -4.45 -13.17
C SER A 699 -37.03 -3.80 -12.02
N ASP A 700 -38.17 -3.18 -12.31
CA ASP A 700 -39.05 -2.59 -11.29
C ASP A 700 -39.81 -3.63 -10.46
N PHE A 701 -39.88 -4.89 -10.91
CA PHE A 701 -40.64 -5.97 -10.27
C PHE A 701 -39.75 -6.98 -9.52
N VAL A 702 -38.50 -6.62 -9.24
CA VAL A 702 -37.55 -7.51 -8.55
C VAL A 702 -38.06 -7.93 -7.18
N GLU A 703 -38.58 -6.98 -6.40
CA GLU A 703 -39.16 -7.26 -5.08
C GLU A 703 -40.40 -8.15 -5.20
N THR A 704 -41.37 -7.76 -6.04
CA THR A 704 -42.61 -8.51 -6.31
C THR A 704 -42.37 -9.96 -6.75
N LEU A 705 -41.41 -10.19 -7.66
CA LEU A 705 -41.12 -11.53 -8.17
C LEU A 705 -40.28 -12.37 -7.20
N THR A 706 -39.48 -11.75 -6.33
CA THR A 706 -38.68 -12.47 -5.32
C THR A 706 -39.43 -12.75 -4.02
N SER A 707 -40.44 -11.94 -3.69
CA SER A 707 -41.32 -12.14 -2.52
C SER A 707 -42.44 -13.14 -2.79
N ALA A 708 -42.87 -13.29 -4.05
CA ALA A 708 -43.92 -14.23 -4.45
C ALA A 708 -43.67 -15.68 -3.99
N ARG A 709 -44.65 -16.29 -3.32
CA ARG A 709 -44.59 -17.70 -2.92
C ARG A 709 -45.36 -18.55 -3.93
N LEU A 710 -44.68 -19.54 -4.51
CA LEU A 710 -45.31 -20.41 -5.52
C LEU A 710 -46.47 -21.23 -4.96
N ASP A 711 -46.41 -21.57 -3.67
CA ASP A 711 -47.43 -22.37 -2.98
C ASP A 711 -48.75 -21.61 -2.76
N GLU A 712 -48.72 -20.28 -2.85
CA GLU A 712 -49.88 -19.39 -2.65
C GLU A 712 -50.61 -19.09 -3.98
N LEU A 713 -50.11 -19.58 -5.11
CA LEU A 713 -50.70 -19.38 -6.44
C LEU A 713 -51.79 -20.41 -6.73
N GLN A 714 -52.91 -19.96 -7.30
CA GLN A 714 -54.11 -20.79 -7.48
C GLN A 714 -54.01 -21.76 -8.67
N ASN A 715 -53.27 -21.39 -9.72
CA ASN A 715 -53.24 -22.11 -10.99
C ASN A 715 -51.82 -22.55 -11.39
N ALA A 716 -51.67 -23.76 -11.93
CA ALA A 716 -50.39 -24.26 -12.44
C ALA A 716 -49.76 -23.34 -13.52
N ASP A 717 -50.60 -22.74 -14.38
CA ASP A 717 -50.17 -21.79 -15.41
C ASP A 717 -49.57 -20.51 -14.82
N GLN A 718 -50.10 -20.04 -13.67
CA GLN A 718 -49.55 -18.88 -12.97
C GLN A 718 -48.19 -19.21 -12.35
N VAL A 719 -48.04 -20.42 -11.80
CA VAL A 719 -46.76 -20.90 -11.26
C VAL A 719 -45.69 -20.93 -12.36
N GLU A 720 -46.02 -21.50 -13.53
CA GLU A 720 -45.06 -21.56 -14.65
C GLU A 720 -44.74 -20.16 -15.21
N LEU A 721 -45.74 -19.28 -15.28
CA LEU A 721 -45.53 -17.89 -15.67
C LEU A 721 -44.58 -17.14 -14.72
N VAL A 722 -44.78 -17.26 -13.39
CA VAL A 722 -43.87 -16.66 -12.38
C VAL A 722 -42.45 -17.21 -12.55
N ARG A 723 -42.27 -18.53 -12.73
CA ARG A 723 -40.94 -19.11 -12.98
C ARG A 723 -40.31 -18.56 -14.26
N LYS A 724 -41.10 -18.36 -15.31
CA LYS A 724 -40.63 -17.79 -16.59
C LYS A 724 -40.20 -16.32 -16.44
N LEU A 725 -41.01 -15.51 -15.75
CA LEU A 725 -40.70 -14.11 -15.46
C LEU A 725 -39.48 -13.95 -14.56
N ARG A 726 -39.34 -14.80 -13.53
CA ARG A 726 -38.13 -14.83 -12.69
C ARG A 726 -36.86 -15.15 -13.50
N ARG A 727 -36.93 -16.16 -14.39
CA ARG A 727 -35.83 -16.51 -15.29
C ARG A 727 -35.46 -15.35 -16.21
N HIS A 728 -36.46 -14.67 -16.77
CA HIS A 728 -36.26 -13.50 -17.63
C HIS A 728 -35.59 -12.36 -16.88
N LEU A 729 -36.13 -11.97 -15.72
CA LEU A 729 -35.58 -10.93 -14.86
C LEU A 729 -34.15 -11.27 -14.41
N PHE A 730 -33.91 -12.52 -14.02
CA PHE A 730 -32.57 -12.99 -13.69
C PHE A 730 -31.60 -12.82 -14.85
N ASN A 731 -31.97 -13.24 -16.06
CA ASN A 731 -31.12 -13.08 -17.24
C ASN A 731 -30.84 -11.61 -17.55
N GLN A 732 -31.83 -10.72 -17.37
CA GLN A 732 -31.65 -9.27 -17.55
C GLN A 732 -30.65 -8.69 -16.54
N LEU A 733 -30.87 -8.92 -15.25
CA LEU A 733 -29.97 -8.44 -14.20
C LEU A 733 -28.58 -9.09 -14.27
N TYR A 734 -28.50 -10.35 -14.68
CA TYR A 734 -27.23 -11.02 -14.94
C TYR A 734 -26.46 -10.34 -16.07
N ARG A 735 -27.10 -10.08 -17.23
CA ARG A 735 -26.48 -9.33 -18.34
C ARG A 735 -26.06 -7.92 -17.91
N SER A 736 -26.90 -7.22 -17.15
CA SER A 736 -26.57 -5.90 -16.59
C SER A 736 -25.35 -5.96 -15.66
N ALA A 737 -25.31 -6.93 -14.74
CA ALA A 737 -24.19 -7.11 -13.83
C ALA A 737 -22.88 -7.47 -14.57
N LEU A 738 -22.95 -8.24 -15.66
CA LEU A 738 -21.79 -8.52 -16.51
C LEU A 738 -21.31 -7.28 -17.26
N PHE A 739 -22.23 -6.46 -17.76
CA PHE A 739 -21.89 -5.18 -18.38
C PHE A 739 -21.22 -4.25 -17.37
N ASP A 740 -21.82 -4.07 -16.20
CA ASP A 740 -21.23 -3.27 -15.11
C ASP A 740 -19.85 -3.80 -14.69
N LEU A 741 -19.70 -5.13 -14.61
CA LEU A 741 -18.41 -5.75 -14.30
C LEU A 741 -17.35 -5.45 -15.35
N PHE A 742 -17.72 -5.51 -16.64
CA PHE A 742 -16.82 -5.22 -17.75
C PHE A 742 -16.38 -3.75 -17.73
N GLU A 743 -17.34 -2.82 -17.59
CA GLU A 743 -17.07 -1.38 -17.51
C GLU A 743 -16.22 -1.05 -16.27
N LEU A 744 -16.56 -1.58 -15.10
CA LEU A 744 -15.78 -1.33 -13.87
C LEU A 744 -14.39 -1.95 -13.93
N GLN A 745 -14.21 -3.10 -14.57
CA GLN A 745 -12.87 -3.69 -14.75
C GLN A 745 -11.97 -2.77 -15.55
N SER A 746 -12.51 -2.09 -16.57
CA SER A 746 -11.74 -1.10 -17.32
C SER A 746 -11.31 0.07 -16.44
N THR A 747 -12.10 0.49 -15.44
CA THR A 747 -11.73 1.59 -14.52
C THR A 747 -10.67 1.24 -13.48
N VAL A 748 -10.41 -0.05 -13.25
CA VAL A 748 -9.39 -0.50 -12.27
C VAL A 748 -8.02 -0.67 -12.95
N GLY A 749 -7.98 -0.72 -14.28
CA GLY A 749 -6.77 -0.84 -15.10
C GLY A 749 -6.91 -1.87 -16.22
N MET A 750 -5.77 -2.24 -16.84
CA MET A 750 -5.74 -3.30 -17.84
C MET A 750 -6.18 -4.64 -17.25
N CYS A 751 -7.25 -5.21 -17.78
CA CYS A 751 -7.81 -6.45 -17.23
C CYS A 751 -7.24 -7.69 -17.93
N LEU A 752 -6.58 -8.53 -17.14
CA LEU A 752 -6.11 -9.84 -17.58
C LEU A 752 -7.30 -10.81 -17.73
N LEU A 753 -7.54 -11.26 -18.95
CA LEU A 753 -8.53 -12.28 -19.29
C LEU A 753 -8.07 -13.69 -18.93
N GLY A 754 -6.75 -13.95 -18.97
CA GLY A 754 -6.17 -15.24 -18.62
C GLY A 754 -4.91 -15.54 -19.42
N GLN A 755 -4.50 -16.80 -19.39
CA GLN A 755 -3.30 -17.28 -20.08
C GLN A 755 -3.57 -18.58 -20.83
N ASP A 756 -2.73 -18.89 -21.82
CA ASP A 756 -2.79 -20.16 -22.56
C ASP A 756 -1.64 -21.14 -22.21
N ARG A 757 -1.60 -22.31 -22.85
CA ARG A 757 -0.52 -23.31 -22.70
C ARG A 757 0.85 -22.82 -23.12
N THR A 758 0.92 -21.78 -23.97
CA THR A 758 2.16 -21.11 -24.36
C THR A 758 2.53 -19.95 -23.45
N CYS A 759 1.82 -19.79 -22.33
CA CYS A 759 2.00 -18.71 -21.35
C CYS A 759 1.78 -17.30 -21.92
N ARG A 760 1.08 -17.16 -23.05
CA ARG A 760 0.68 -15.84 -23.56
C ARG A 760 -0.39 -15.25 -22.65
N ARG A 761 -0.28 -13.96 -22.35
CA ARG A 761 -1.20 -13.24 -21.48
C ARG A 761 -2.16 -12.42 -22.32
N TYR A 762 -3.46 -12.59 -22.09
CA TYR A 762 -4.51 -11.93 -22.86
C TYR A 762 -5.08 -10.79 -22.02
N TYR A 763 -4.96 -9.57 -22.52
CA TYR A 763 -5.49 -8.36 -21.89
C TYR A 763 -6.53 -7.73 -22.80
N PHE A 764 -7.67 -7.31 -22.26
CA PHE A 764 -8.52 -6.40 -23.02
C PHE A 764 -8.22 -4.96 -22.61
N VAL A 765 -8.12 -4.07 -23.59
CA VAL A 765 -7.82 -2.65 -23.38
C VAL A 765 -8.88 -1.82 -24.07
N ARG A 766 -9.73 -1.16 -23.27
CA ARG A 766 -10.91 -0.42 -23.75
C ARG A 766 -10.53 0.74 -24.67
N SER A 767 -9.43 1.43 -24.34
CA SER A 767 -8.97 2.66 -25.00
C SER A 767 -8.51 2.46 -26.44
N VAL A 768 -8.11 1.23 -26.80
CA VAL A 768 -7.69 0.86 -28.17
C VAL A 768 -8.67 -0.10 -28.85
N GLY A 769 -9.74 -0.50 -28.16
CA GLY A 769 -10.79 -1.35 -28.71
C GLY A 769 -10.32 -2.75 -29.14
N ALA A 770 -9.28 -3.31 -28.50
CA ALA A 770 -8.68 -4.59 -28.90
C ALA A 770 -8.38 -5.51 -27.71
N VAL A 771 -8.20 -6.81 -28.00
CA VAL A 771 -7.54 -7.73 -27.07
C VAL A 771 -6.07 -7.83 -27.46
N LEU A 772 -5.19 -7.47 -26.52
CA LEU A 772 -3.75 -7.52 -26.65
C LEU A 772 -3.21 -8.80 -26.04
N VAL A 773 -2.21 -9.38 -26.69
CA VAL A 773 -1.61 -10.65 -26.31
C VAL A 773 -0.11 -10.45 -26.14
N GLU A 774 0.34 -10.51 -24.89
CA GLU A 774 1.74 -10.39 -24.51
C GLU A 774 2.39 -11.78 -24.52
N THR A 775 3.52 -11.90 -25.22
CA THR A 775 4.35 -13.11 -25.25
C THR A 775 5.74 -12.77 -24.71
N THR A 776 6.11 -13.34 -23.57
CA THR A 776 7.48 -13.30 -23.05
C THR A 776 8.19 -14.57 -23.48
N LEU A 777 9.10 -14.49 -24.46
CA LEU A 777 9.88 -15.64 -24.90
C LEU A 777 10.92 -16.01 -23.83
N ASP A 778 10.69 -17.07 -23.05
CA ASP A 778 11.76 -17.75 -22.31
C ASP A 778 12.62 -18.53 -23.31
N VAL A 779 13.67 -17.91 -23.85
CA VAL A 779 14.75 -18.68 -24.49
C VAL A 779 15.58 -19.30 -23.36
N GLY A 780 15.20 -20.50 -22.93
CA GLY A 780 15.91 -21.20 -21.86
C GLY A 780 15.35 -22.59 -21.53
N ALA A 781 15.17 -23.44 -22.53
CA ALA A 781 14.84 -24.86 -22.33
C ALA A 781 16.05 -25.72 -21.89
N ASP A 782 17.16 -25.12 -21.49
CA ASP A 782 18.29 -25.80 -20.85
C ASP A 782 18.52 -25.16 -19.48
N GLY A 783 18.46 -25.97 -18.42
CA GLY A 783 18.54 -25.56 -17.01
C GLY A 783 19.90 -25.01 -16.57
N ALA A 784 20.39 -23.96 -17.24
CA ALA A 784 21.48 -23.13 -16.77
C ALA A 784 20.89 -21.95 -15.99
N THR A 785 21.44 -21.70 -14.80
CA THR A 785 21.17 -20.51 -13.99
C THR A 785 21.21 -19.24 -14.85
N PRO A 786 20.30 -18.26 -14.66
CA PRO A 786 20.32 -17.03 -15.42
C PRO A 786 21.64 -16.30 -15.15
N ASN A 787 22.46 -16.18 -16.19
CA ASN A 787 23.62 -15.30 -16.20
C ASN A 787 23.09 -13.87 -16.09
N VAL A 788 23.59 -13.09 -15.13
CA VAL A 788 23.12 -11.73 -14.80
C VAL A 788 23.38 -10.71 -15.94
N ASP A 789 24.10 -11.13 -17.00
CA ASP A 789 24.56 -10.25 -18.09
C ASP A 789 23.80 -10.42 -19.43
N HIS A 790 22.65 -11.11 -19.47
CA HIS A 790 21.82 -11.18 -20.68
C HIS A 790 20.62 -10.23 -20.60
N PRO A 791 20.31 -9.48 -21.69
CA PRO A 791 19.15 -8.58 -21.71
C PRO A 791 17.87 -9.38 -21.44
N THR A 792 17.02 -8.85 -20.56
CA THR A 792 15.68 -9.38 -20.30
C THR A 792 14.95 -9.63 -21.62
N PRO A 793 14.28 -10.78 -21.81
CA PRO A 793 13.59 -11.07 -23.06
C PRO A 793 12.55 -9.98 -23.34
N GLU A 794 12.66 -9.31 -24.49
CA GLU A 794 11.72 -8.26 -24.87
C GLU A 794 10.32 -8.84 -25.08
N PRO A 795 9.26 -8.20 -24.53
CA PRO A 795 7.90 -8.67 -24.71
C PRO A 795 7.46 -8.48 -26.16
N CYS A 796 6.86 -9.51 -26.75
CA CYS A 796 6.27 -9.44 -28.08
C CYS A 796 4.75 -9.26 -27.97
N TRP A 797 4.21 -8.24 -28.66
CA TRP A 797 2.80 -7.90 -28.60
C TRP A 797 2.07 -8.31 -29.87
N HIS A 798 0.93 -8.99 -29.69
CA HIS A 798 -0.01 -9.32 -30.76
C HIS A 798 -1.40 -8.80 -30.38
N LEU A 799 -2.31 -8.74 -31.34
CA LEU A 799 -3.68 -8.30 -31.13
C LEU A 799 -4.68 -9.11 -31.94
N PHE A 800 -5.94 -9.03 -31.51
CA PHE A 800 -7.10 -9.32 -32.35
C PHE A 800 -8.28 -8.41 -31.97
N HIS A 801 -9.14 -8.15 -32.95
CA HIS A 801 -10.29 -7.25 -32.81
C HIS A 801 -11.51 -7.73 -33.61
N ASP A 802 -11.58 -9.02 -33.95
CA ASP A 802 -12.65 -9.58 -34.76
C ASP A 802 -13.30 -10.81 -34.12
N LEU A 803 -14.57 -11.03 -34.47
CA LEU A 803 -15.38 -12.12 -33.91
C LEU A 803 -14.89 -13.50 -34.37
N ASP A 804 -14.31 -13.60 -35.56
CA ASP A 804 -13.87 -14.87 -36.13
C ASP A 804 -12.64 -15.41 -35.40
N THR A 805 -11.63 -14.56 -35.17
CA THR A 805 -10.45 -14.86 -34.36
C THR A 805 -10.82 -15.18 -32.91
N LEU A 806 -11.75 -14.43 -32.31
CA LEU A 806 -12.25 -14.73 -30.96
C LEU A 806 -12.91 -16.12 -30.89
N ASN A 807 -13.75 -16.46 -31.88
CA ASN A 807 -14.37 -17.78 -31.96
C ASN A 807 -13.35 -18.90 -32.25
N ALA A 808 -12.33 -18.63 -33.07
CA ALA A 808 -11.25 -19.56 -33.36
C ALA A 808 -10.43 -19.85 -32.08
N LEU A 809 -10.05 -18.82 -31.33
CA LEU A 809 -9.36 -18.96 -30.04
C LEU A 809 -10.19 -19.77 -29.04
N LEU A 810 -11.48 -19.47 -28.90
CA LEU A 810 -12.37 -20.24 -28.02
C LEU A 810 -12.49 -21.73 -28.41
N ARG A 811 -12.28 -22.07 -29.68
CA ARG A 811 -12.25 -23.48 -30.15
C ARG A 811 -10.90 -24.14 -29.89
N SER A 812 -9.79 -23.40 -29.93
CA SER A 812 -8.44 -23.93 -29.72
C SER A 812 -8.07 -24.13 -28.24
N LEU A 813 -8.75 -23.43 -27.32
CA LEU A 813 -8.52 -23.55 -25.87
C LEU A 813 -8.98 -24.92 -25.32
N ASN A 814 -8.06 -25.60 -24.63
CA ASN A 814 -8.26 -26.84 -23.91
C ASN A 814 -9.12 -26.60 -22.69
N ARG A 815 -10.31 -27.23 -22.70
CA ARG A 815 -11.30 -27.12 -21.63
C ARG A 815 -10.92 -27.86 -20.35
N ARG A 816 -9.90 -28.72 -20.39
CA ARG A 816 -9.44 -29.54 -19.25
C ARG A 816 -8.36 -28.84 -18.43
N GLY A 817 -7.49 -28.05 -19.06
CA GLY A 817 -6.44 -27.30 -18.37
C GLY A 817 -7.00 -26.13 -17.58
N GLU A 818 -6.63 -25.98 -16.30
CA GLU A 818 -7.21 -24.94 -15.43
C GLU A 818 -6.96 -23.51 -15.94
N ARG A 819 -5.77 -23.27 -16.50
CA ARG A 819 -5.36 -21.98 -17.05
C ARG A 819 -6.19 -21.57 -18.29
N GLU A 820 -6.30 -22.49 -19.25
CA GLU A 820 -7.07 -22.26 -20.48
C GLU A 820 -8.58 -22.26 -20.20
N ALA A 821 -9.05 -23.01 -19.20
CA ALA A 821 -10.43 -22.98 -18.75
C ALA A 821 -10.81 -21.62 -18.14
N GLU A 822 -9.90 -20.97 -17.40
CA GLU A 822 -10.11 -19.62 -16.89
C GLU A 822 -10.19 -18.60 -18.03
N LEU A 823 -9.22 -18.63 -18.96
CA LEU A 823 -9.24 -17.78 -20.15
C LEU A 823 -10.52 -17.96 -20.97
N ALA A 824 -10.89 -19.21 -21.27
CA ALA A 824 -12.11 -19.53 -22.01
C ALA A 824 -13.37 -19.06 -21.27
N ALA A 825 -13.42 -19.21 -19.94
CA ALA A 825 -14.53 -18.74 -19.13
C ALA A 825 -14.68 -17.22 -19.21
N ASN A 826 -13.59 -16.46 -19.10
CA ASN A 826 -13.62 -14.99 -19.17
C ASN A 826 -13.94 -14.48 -20.59
N LEU A 827 -13.38 -15.11 -21.63
CA LEU A 827 -13.70 -14.79 -23.03
C LEU A 827 -15.17 -15.06 -23.36
N LEU A 828 -15.74 -16.16 -22.86
CA LEU A 828 -17.18 -16.45 -23.01
C LEU A 828 -18.04 -15.48 -22.20
N LEU A 829 -17.61 -15.13 -20.99
CA LEU A 829 -18.32 -14.22 -20.10
C LEU A 829 -18.48 -12.83 -20.73
N PHE A 830 -17.41 -12.32 -21.35
CA PHE A 830 -17.36 -10.98 -21.93
C PHE A 830 -17.53 -10.95 -23.45
N LYS A 831 -17.92 -12.06 -24.09
CA LYS A 831 -17.97 -12.16 -25.55
C LYS A 831 -18.78 -11.04 -26.20
N GLY A 832 -19.97 -10.73 -25.66
CA GLY A 832 -20.83 -9.69 -26.20
C GLY A 832 -20.21 -8.29 -26.09
N GLN A 833 -19.62 -7.98 -24.94
CA GLN A 833 -18.97 -6.71 -24.64
C GLN A 833 -17.69 -6.53 -25.47
N LEU A 834 -16.89 -7.58 -25.63
CA LEU A 834 -15.69 -7.55 -26.49
C LEU A 834 -16.06 -7.24 -27.94
N VAL A 835 -17.10 -7.88 -28.49
CA VAL A 835 -17.56 -7.60 -29.86
C VAL A 835 -18.07 -6.16 -30.01
N GLN A 836 -18.77 -5.63 -29.01
CA GLN A 836 -19.19 -4.23 -29.02
C GLN A 836 -17.98 -3.27 -28.95
N MET A 837 -16.98 -3.60 -28.13
CA MET A 837 -15.75 -2.83 -27.98
C MET A 837 -14.92 -2.82 -29.28
N PHE A 838 -14.89 -3.92 -30.03
CA PHE A 838 -14.17 -4.00 -31.31
C PHE A 838 -14.64 -2.98 -32.35
N ALA A 839 -15.85 -2.43 -32.22
CA ALA A 839 -16.33 -1.35 -33.08
C ALA A 839 -15.58 -0.02 -32.88
N SER A 840 -14.88 0.16 -31.75
CA SER A 840 -14.05 1.33 -31.44
C SER A 840 -12.56 1.01 -31.51
N PHE A 841 -12.15 0.11 -32.42
CA PHE A 841 -10.76 -0.28 -32.61
C PHE A 841 -9.89 0.90 -33.06
N ASP A 842 -8.70 1.01 -32.49
CA ASP A 842 -7.69 1.99 -32.90
C ASP A 842 -6.76 1.40 -33.97
N ASP A 843 -6.96 1.82 -35.22
CA ASP A 843 -6.20 1.34 -36.39
C ASP A 843 -4.68 1.56 -36.29
N THR A 844 -4.22 2.45 -35.41
CA THR A 844 -2.79 2.74 -35.21
C THR A 844 -1.99 1.50 -34.79
N LEU A 845 -2.63 0.53 -34.13
CA LEU A 845 -1.99 -0.73 -33.73
C LEU A 845 -1.70 -1.68 -34.91
N SER A 846 -2.47 -1.53 -36.00
CA SER A 846 -2.38 -2.39 -37.19
C SER A 846 -1.61 -1.74 -38.34
N ASN A 847 -1.58 -0.40 -38.40
CA ASN A 847 -0.92 0.33 -39.46
C ASN A 847 0.55 0.61 -39.14
N GLY A 848 1.43 -0.34 -39.42
CA GLY A 848 2.89 -0.10 -39.42
C GLY A 848 3.37 0.91 -40.49
N GLN A 849 2.46 1.40 -41.33
CA GLN A 849 2.69 2.46 -42.32
C GLN A 849 2.16 3.83 -41.91
N SER A 850 1.57 4.00 -40.72
CA SER A 850 1.70 5.31 -40.09
C SER A 850 3.11 5.40 -39.51
N GLU A 851 4.12 5.49 -40.39
CA GLU A 851 5.09 6.55 -40.10
C GLU A 851 4.20 7.78 -39.81
N PRO A 852 4.44 8.54 -38.72
CA PRO A 852 3.86 9.88 -38.69
C PRO A 852 4.13 10.43 -40.09
N PRO A 853 3.13 10.99 -40.81
CA PRO A 853 3.38 11.46 -42.16
C PRO A 853 4.72 12.16 -42.07
N THR A 854 5.71 11.68 -42.82
CA THR A 854 7.05 12.28 -42.95
C THR A 854 6.89 13.62 -43.71
N ALA A 855 5.83 14.32 -43.33
CA ALA A 855 4.94 15.29 -43.94
C ALA A 855 3.89 15.78 -42.90
N LEU A 856 4.19 15.81 -41.58
CA LEU A 856 4.47 17.15 -41.08
C LEU A 856 5.68 17.54 -41.90
N THR A 857 5.53 18.50 -42.80
CA THR A 857 6.68 19.23 -43.32
C THR A 857 7.52 19.53 -42.09
N VAL A 858 8.54 18.70 -41.84
CA VAL A 858 9.62 19.04 -40.93
C VAL A 858 10.35 20.10 -41.75
N GLU A 859 9.77 21.30 -41.73
CA GLU A 859 10.54 22.50 -41.46
C GLU A 859 11.70 22.06 -40.56
N PRO A 860 12.96 22.33 -40.96
CA PRO A 860 14.13 21.85 -40.22
C PRO A 860 13.87 22.00 -38.72
N PRO A 861 14.21 20.99 -37.88
CA PRO A 861 13.77 20.90 -36.49
C PRO A 861 13.79 22.29 -35.90
N VAL A 862 12.59 22.80 -35.62
CA VAL A 862 12.42 24.18 -35.18
C VAL A 862 13.36 24.33 -33.99
N ASP A 863 14.38 25.19 -34.16
CA ASP A 863 15.40 25.38 -33.13
C ASP A 863 14.66 25.91 -31.90
N SER A 864 14.42 25.02 -30.94
CA SER A 864 13.63 25.27 -29.75
C SER A 864 14.23 26.44 -28.96
N GLU A 865 15.56 26.58 -29.00
CA GLU A 865 16.26 27.71 -28.42
C GLU A 865 15.94 29.01 -29.15
N LEU A 866 15.87 29.02 -30.49
CA LEU A 866 15.46 30.20 -31.27
C LEU A 866 14.00 30.60 -31.00
N VAL A 867 13.11 29.63 -30.84
CA VAL A 867 11.68 29.89 -30.55
C VAL A 867 11.50 30.49 -29.16
N VAL A 868 12.13 29.90 -28.14
CA VAL A 868 12.14 30.45 -26.77
C VAL A 868 12.78 31.83 -26.73
N GLU A 869 13.86 32.03 -27.48
CA GLU A 869 14.57 33.30 -27.57
C GLU A 869 13.71 34.41 -28.17
N ARG A 870 12.98 34.13 -29.27
CA ARG A 870 12.02 35.05 -29.87
C ARG A 870 10.84 35.37 -28.94
N ALA A 871 10.27 34.36 -28.29
CA ALA A 871 9.20 34.55 -27.32
C ALA A 871 9.66 35.41 -26.12
N PHE A 872 10.89 35.23 -25.66
CA PHE A 872 11.48 36.05 -24.61
C PHE A 872 11.67 37.50 -25.06
N ARG A 873 12.13 37.76 -26.29
CA ARG A 873 12.19 39.13 -26.84
C ARG A 873 10.82 39.79 -26.87
N LEU A 874 9.80 39.09 -27.36
CA LEU A 874 8.43 39.60 -27.40
C LEU A 874 7.91 39.90 -25.98
N SER A 875 8.22 39.04 -25.02
CA SER A 875 7.88 39.23 -23.61
C SER A 875 8.59 40.45 -23.00
N LEU A 876 9.86 40.68 -23.33
CA LEU A 876 10.59 41.88 -22.91
C LEU A 876 9.98 43.16 -23.50
N LEU A 877 9.62 43.13 -24.79
CA LEU A 877 8.97 44.26 -25.46
C LEU A 877 7.58 44.55 -24.89
N ASP A 878 6.80 43.52 -24.55
CA ASP A 878 5.52 43.68 -23.86
C ASP A 878 5.70 44.18 -22.44
N PHE A 879 6.67 43.65 -21.69
CA PHE A 879 6.98 44.11 -20.34
C PHE A 879 7.39 45.58 -20.31
N GLU A 880 8.28 46.00 -21.22
CA GLU A 880 8.65 47.40 -21.40
C GLU A 880 7.43 48.26 -21.76
N ASN A 881 6.59 47.81 -22.69
CA ASN A 881 5.36 48.50 -23.06
C ASN A 881 4.45 48.72 -21.85
N ARG A 882 4.22 47.68 -21.04
CA ARG A 882 3.39 47.77 -19.84
C ARG A 882 4.00 48.75 -18.84
N LEU A 883 5.32 48.69 -18.59
CA LEU A 883 6.01 49.60 -17.68
C LEU A 883 5.89 51.07 -18.15
N PHE A 884 6.03 51.31 -19.45
CA PHE A 884 5.91 52.62 -20.05
C PHE A 884 4.48 53.19 -19.90
N TYR A 885 3.45 52.43 -20.29
CA TYR A 885 2.05 52.90 -20.22
C TYR A 885 1.52 53.04 -18.79
N SER A 886 1.99 52.19 -17.87
CA SER A 886 1.61 52.25 -16.45
C SER A 886 2.36 53.34 -15.67
N ARG A 887 3.32 54.03 -16.29
CA ARG A 887 4.17 55.07 -15.67
C ARG A 887 4.93 54.58 -14.44
N MET A 888 5.34 53.31 -14.44
CA MET A 888 6.12 52.71 -13.34
C MET A 888 7.65 52.90 -13.50
N GLN A 889 8.10 53.67 -14.49
CA GLN A 889 9.52 53.95 -14.74
C GLN A 889 9.99 55.21 -13.99
N VAL A 890 11.10 55.13 -13.24
CA VAL A 890 11.74 56.26 -12.53
C VAL A 890 12.46 57.20 -13.50
N ALA A 891 13.13 56.61 -14.49
CA ALA A 891 13.83 57.30 -15.55
C ALA A 891 13.41 56.66 -16.89
N PRO A 892 13.01 57.46 -17.90
CA PRO A 892 12.74 56.92 -19.22
C PRO A 892 14.04 56.29 -19.77
N LEU A 893 13.93 55.13 -20.41
CA LEU A 893 15.02 54.59 -21.25
C LEU A 893 15.53 55.73 -22.14
N ALA A 894 16.80 56.10 -21.98
CA ALA A 894 17.38 57.32 -22.57
C ALA A 894 17.15 57.41 -24.09
N ASP A 895 17.09 56.25 -24.74
CA ASP A 895 16.60 56.08 -26.09
C ASP A 895 15.76 54.80 -26.17
N ARG A 896 14.48 54.91 -25.75
CA ARG A 896 13.49 53.82 -25.80
C ARG A 896 13.44 53.18 -27.19
N GLN A 897 13.50 53.98 -28.24
CA GLN A 897 13.40 53.50 -29.61
C GLN A 897 14.63 52.67 -29.98
N ARG A 898 15.83 53.13 -29.63
CA ARG A 898 17.07 52.34 -29.79
C ARG A 898 17.14 51.09 -28.94
N TRP A 899 16.55 51.08 -27.73
CA TRP A 899 16.47 49.87 -26.90
C TRP A 899 15.55 48.83 -27.54
N ARG A 900 14.40 49.26 -28.09
CA ARG A 900 13.52 48.39 -28.87
C ARG A 900 14.18 47.92 -30.15
N GLU A 901 14.86 48.80 -30.89
CA GLU A 901 15.63 48.44 -32.07
C GLU A 901 16.71 47.39 -31.76
N GLN A 902 17.33 47.37 -30.58
CA GLN A 902 18.27 46.29 -30.19
C GLN A 902 17.60 44.92 -30.02
N LEU A 903 16.29 44.88 -29.74
CA LEU A 903 15.47 43.66 -29.68
C LEU A 903 14.79 43.34 -31.02
N GLU A 904 14.47 44.40 -31.78
CA GLU A 904 13.70 44.41 -33.02
C GLU A 904 14.60 44.50 -34.28
N GLU A 905 15.93 44.50 -34.17
CA GLU A 905 16.81 44.88 -35.29
C GLU A 905 16.63 43.95 -36.50
N LYS A 906 16.30 44.61 -37.61
CA LYS A 906 15.75 44.09 -38.85
C LYS A 906 16.68 43.10 -39.55
N ASP A 907 16.05 42.20 -40.29
CA ASP A 907 16.60 41.56 -41.48
C ASP A 907 17.18 42.64 -42.40
N ASP A 908 18.49 42.90 -42.34
CA ASP A 908 19.16 43.68 -43.37
C ASP A 908 19.23 42.83 -44.63
N ASP A 909 18.20 42.96 -45.46
CA ASP A 909 18.13 42.61 -46.90
C ASP A 909 19.16 43.39 -47.76
N ASN A 910 20.28 43.84 -47.18
CA ASN A 910 21.36 44.52 -47.88
C ASN A 910 22.64 43.68 -47.85
N ASN A 911 22.61 42.54 -48.54
CA ASN A 911 23.79 42.13 -49.29
C ASN A 911 23.38 41.70 -50.71
N ASP A 912 23.60 42.64 -51.62
CA ASP A 912 23.39 42.52 -53.04
C ASP A 912 24.33 41.46 -53.65
N GLY A 913 23.75 40.47 -54.35
CA GLY A 913 24.45 39.65 -55.33
C GLY A 913 24.66 38.16 -55.01
N GLY A 914 23.69 37.31 -55.33
CA GLY A 914 23.98 35.92 -55.71
C GLY A 914 23.02 34.82 -55.24
N GLY A 915 21.78 34.85 -55.73
CA GLY A 915 20.88 33.71 -55.99
C GLY A 915 20.92 32.44 -55.13
N GLY A 916 19.80 32.17 -54.43
CA GLY A 916 19.26 30.80 -54.32
C GLY A 916 18.71 30.37 -52.95
N GLY A 917 17.48 30.79 -52.62
CA GLY A 917 16.49 29.93 -51.97
C GLY A 917 16.53 29.72 -50.44
N GLY A 918 15.78 30.55 -49.71
CA GLY A 918 14.82 30.12 -48.68
C GLY A 918 15.34 29.79 -47.28
N GLY A 919 15.28 30.78 -46.38
CA GLY A 919 15.37 30.59 -44.92
C GLY A 919 15.53 31.92 -44.19
N GLY A 920 14.41 32.58 -43.86
CA GLY A 920 14.38 33.85 -43.10
C GLY A 920 14.80 33.67 -41.64
N GLY A 921 16.10 33.50 -41.42
CA GLY A 921 16.70 33.34 -40.09
C GLY A 921 17.24 34.66 -39.56
N GLY A 922 16.42 35.44 -38.86
CA GLY A 922 16.91 36.60 -38.09
C GLY A 922 18.03 36.21 -37.12
N ARG A 923 18.99 37.12 -36.89
CA ARG A 923 20.14 36.89 -35.98
C ARG A 923 19.67 36.54 -34.56
N ARG A 924 20.17 35.43 -34.00
CA ARG A 924 20.00 35.03 -32.60
C ARG A 924 20.73 35.99 -31.66
N LEU A 925 20.07 36.54 -30.64
CA LEU A 925 20.76 37.27 -29.58
C LEU A 925 21.34 36.28 -28.58
N SER A 926 22.53 36.58 -28.05
CA SER A 926 23.12 35.76 -27.00
C SER A 926 22.37 35.95 -25.68
N ALA A 927 22.35 34.91 -24.83
CA ALA A 927 21.75 34.98 -23.50
C ALA A 927 22.33 36.14 -22.66
N ASN A 928 23.64 36.41 -22.78
CA ASN A 928 24.29 37.55 -22.13
C ASN A 928 23.75 38.90 -22.61
N CYS A 929 23.41 39.03 -23.90
CA CYS A 929 22.80 40.26 -24.42
C CYS A 929 21.40 40.46 -23.85
N LEU A 930 20.58 39.41 -23.88
CA LEU A 930 19.21 39.43 -23.35
C LEU A 930 19.18 39.70 -21.84
N ALA A 931 20.09 39.10 -21.07
CA ALA A 931 20.24 39.35 -19.64
C ALA A 931 20.63 40.81 -19.36
N ARG A 932 21.58 41.37 -20.12
CA ARG A 932 21.95 42.79 -20.00
C ARG A 932 20.76 43.70 -20.29
N LEU A 933 19.99 43.45 -21.35
CA LEU A 933 18.81 44.24 -21.70
C LEU A 933 17.71 44.14 -20.65
N LEU A 934 17.51 42.96 -20.05
CA LEU A 934 16.58 42.79 -18.94
C LEU A 934 17.02 43.59 -17.71
N VAL A 935 18.31 43.55 -17.34
CA VAL A 935 18.84 44.34 -16.21
C VAL A 935 18.65 45.84 -16.46
N GLU A 936 18.98 46.31 -17.66
CA GLU A 936 18.75 47.71 -18.07
C GLU A 936 17.28 48.11 -17.92
N LEU A 937 16.34 47.23 -18.30
CA LEU A 937 14.91 47.48 -18.14
C LEU A 937 14.48 47.49 -16.66
N VAL A 938 14.95 46.54 -15.85
CA VAL A 938 14.62 46.44 -14.43
C VAL A 938 15.14 47.65 -13.64
N ASP A 939 16.31 48.17 -13.99
CA ASP A 939 16.88 49.37 -13.37
C ASP A 939 16.02 50.63 -13.60
N THR A 940 15.14 50.61 -14.61
CA THR A 940 14.18 51.71 -14.84
C THR A 940 12.97 51.67 -13.91
N VAL A 941 12.69 50.55 -13.24
CA VAL A 941 11.44 50.35 -12.45
C VAL A 941 11.50 51.09 -11.10
N ASP A 942 10.43 51.82 -10.76
CA ASP A 942 10.32 52.52 -9.48
C ASP A 942 10.01 51.57 -8.32
N CYS A 943 11.02 51.27 -7.51
CA CYS A 943 10.88 50.44 -6.32
C CYS A 943 9.87 51.02 -5.32
N LYS A 944 9.67 52.35 -5.26
CA LYS A 944 8.67 52.97 -4.37
C LYS A 944 7.24 52.60 -4.76
N PHE A 945 7.01 52.29 -6.03
CA PHE A 945 5.71 51.84 -6.51
C PHE A 945 5.41 50.41 -6.04
N MET A 946 6.43 49.54 -5.99
CA MET A 946 6.31 48.17 -5.49
C MET A 946 6.12 48.07 -3.98
N GLU A 947 6.68 49.00 -3.21
CA GLU A 947 6.49 49.07 -1.75
C GLU A 947 5.03 49.29 -1.32
N ASN A 948 4.20 49.91 -2.17
CA ASN A 948 2.78 50.13 -1.89
C ASN A 948 1.90 48.87 -2.10
N PHE A 949 2.41 47.85 -2.80
CA PHE A 949 1.67 46.62 -3.11
C PHE A 949 2.27 45.37 -2.46
N SER A 950 3.48 45.46 -1.89
CA SER A 950 4.16 44.35 -1.23
C SER A 950 3.99 44.40 0.29
N THR A 951 3.56 43.30 0.90
CA THR A 951 3.54 43.12 2.36
C THR A 951 4.93 42.78 2.94
N ARG A 952 5.96 42.71 2.09
CA ARG A 952 7.36 42.44 2.46
C ARG A 952 8.30 43.50 1.89
N PRO A 953 9.37 43.90 2.61
CA PRO A 953 10.34 44.87 2.10
C PRO A 953 11.04 44.33 0.86
N VAL A 954 10.95 45.05 -0.25
CA VAL A 954 11.64 44.72 -1.51
C VAL A 954 13.11 45.06 -1.33
N LYS A 955 13.96 44.05 -1.10
CA LYS A 955 15.42 44.25 -1.15
C LYS A 955 15.82 44.38 -2.62
N LYS A 956 16.48 45.49 -3.00
CA LYS A 956 17.17 45.58 -4.28
C LYS A 956 18.18 44.44 -4.38
N LEU A 957 18.03 43.58 -5.38
CA LEU A 957 19.09 42.67 -5.81
C LEU A 957 20.19 43.53 -6.43
N THR A 958 21.22 43.85 -5.65
CA THR A 958 22.47 44.36 -6.20
C THR A 958 23.15 43.20 -6.92
N ALA A 959 23.28 43.30 -8.24
CA ALA A 959 24.09 42.36 -9.02
C ALA A 959 25.51 42.24 -8.42
N PRO A 960 26.15 41.05 -8.47
CA PRO A 960 27.54 40.94 -8.11
C PRO A 960 28.37 41.80 -9.09
N ASN A 961 29.19 42.69 -8.54
CA ASN A 961 30.05 43.61 -9.29
C ASN A 961 31.02 42.83 -10.21
N HIS A 962 30.66 42.61 -11.47
CA HIS A 962 31.60 42.29 -12.53
C HIS A 962 32.28 43.57 -13.04
N HIS A 963 33.04 44.24 -12.17
CA HIS A 963 33.99 45.27 -12.58
C HIS A 963 35.28 45.14 -11.77
N ASN A 964 36.10 44.17 -12.15
CA ASN A 964 37.55 44.24 -11.99
C ASN A 964 38.20 43.74 -13.28
N CYS A 965 38.13 44.60 -14.30
CA CYS A 965 39.01 44.59 -15.46
C CYS A 965 39.08 46.04 -15.95
N VAL A 966 39.97 46.82 -15.35
CA VAL A 966 40.35 48.14 -15.85
C VAL A 966 41.52 47.93 -16.81
N PRO A 967 41.40 48.29 -18.10
CA PRO A 967 42.56 48.53 -18.96
C PRO A 967 42.99 50.00 -18.76
N THR A 968 44.13 50.22 -18.10
CA THR A 968 44.74 51.54 -17.99
C THR A 968 45.48 51.88 -19.28
N THR A 969 44.85 52.66 -20.16
CA THR A 969 45.56 53.46 -21.17
C THR A 969 45.83 54.85 -20.58
N THR A 970 47.07 55.08 -20.15
CA THR A 970 47.57 56.38 -19.71
C THR A 970 48.13 57.17 -20.89
N THR A 971 47.50 58.29 -21.22
CA THR A 971 48.09 59.36 -22.03
C THR A 971 49.07 60.19 -21.19
N SER A 972 50.21 60.46 -21.82
CA SER A 972 51.39 61.19 -21.34
C SER A 972 51.14 62.61 -20.85
N ALA A 973 51.71 62.94 -19.69
CA ALA A 973 52.57 64.11 -19.47
C ALA A 973 53.10 64.05 -18.04
N ASP A 974 54.42 63.92 -17.85
CA ASP A 974 55.12 64.81 -16.91
C ASP A 974 56.64 64.71 -17.07
N ASP A 975 57.25 65.89 -17.03
CA ASP A 975 58.67 66.16 -17.13
C ASP A 975 59.42 65.79 -15.85
N SER A 976 60.60 65.21 -16.06
CA SER A 976 61.81 65.35 -15.26
C SER A 976 61.96 64.64 -13.89
N ALA A 977 62.96 63.75 -13.92
CA ALA A 977 64.10 63.66 -13.00
C ALA A 977 64.15 62.50 -11.99
N VAL A 978 65.38 61.95 -11.95
CA VAL A 978 66.02 61.11 -10.91
C VAL A 978 66.02 59.58 -11.12
N GLN A 979 66.99 59.18 -11.95
CA GLN A 979 68.11 58.25 -11.67
C GLN A 979 67.94 56.90 -10.94
N CYS A 980 68.53 55.89 -11.61
CA CYS A 980 69.21 54.68 -11.09
C CYS A 980 68.31 53.54 -10.57
N SER A 981 68.53 52.26 -10.84
CA SER A 981 69.54 51.50 -11.61
C SER A 981 69.19 49.99 -11.52
N SER A 982 69.66 49.21 -12.51
CA SER A 982 70.09 47.78 -12.43
C SER A 982 69.01 46.68 -12.21
N SER A 983 68.72 45.83 -13.23
CA SER A 983 69.35 44.51 -13.53
C SER A 983 68.68 43.35 -12.75
N VAL A 984 68.39 42.12 -13.20
CA VAL A 984 68.96 41.15 -14.15
C VAL A 984 67.88 40.07 -14.46
N ASP A 985 68.06 39.42 -15.62
CA ASP A 985 67.49 38.20 -16.22
C ASP A 985 67.01 37.02 -15.35
N GLY A 986 66.20 36.14 -15.96
CA GLY A 986 66.23 34.70 -15.66
C GLY A 986 65.01 33.86 -16.10
N GLN A 987 65.10 33.21 -17.27
CA GLN A 987 64.23 32.12 -17.74
C GLN A 987 64.16 30.91 -16.79
N SER A 988 63.01 30.21 -16.73
CA SER A 988 62.95 28.74 -16.89
C SER A 988 61.52 28.21 -17.06
N THR A 989 61.44 27.13 -17.83
CA THR A 989 60.29 26.35 -18.31
C THR A 989 59.98 25.15 -17.39
N ILE A 990 58.73 24.66 -17.40
CA ILE A 990 58.28 23.24 -17.53
C ILE A 990 56.99 22.94 -16.71
N ASP A 991 56.00 22.45 -17.46
CA ASP A 991 54.89 21.50 -17.18
C ASP A 991 54.49 21.14 -15.73
N SER A 992 53.19 21.20 -15.45
CA SER A 992 52.27 20.03 -15.40
C SER A 992 51.08 20.22 -14.44
N ALA A 993 49.92 19.75 -14.91
CA ALA A 993 48.81 19.09 -14.20
C ALA A 993 48.06 19.79 -13.03
N GLU A 994 46.72 19.72 -13.19
CA GLU A 994 45.68 19.52 -12.16
C GLU A 994 45.45 20.58 -11.07
N SER A 995 44.27 21.22 -11.16
CA SER A 995 43.52 21.79 -10.03
C SER A 995 42.05 21.96 -10.52
N ASN A 996 41.03 21.21 -10.06
CA ASN A 996 40.43 21.26 -8.72
C ASN A 996 40.43 22.67 -8.14
N PHE A 997 39.33 23.43 -8.25
CA PHE A 997 38.85 24.44 -7.27
C PHE A 997 37.42 24.83 -7.71
N PHE A 998 36.38 24.47 -6.94
CA PHE A 998 35.79 25.25 -5.85
C PHE A 998 35.18 26.59 -6.30
N PHE A 999 33.86 26.68 -6.12
CA PHE A 999 33.04 27.84 -5.70
C PHE A 999 33.43 29.24 -6.21
N VAL A 1000 32.46 29.92 -6.82
CA VAL A 1000 31.57 30.86 -6.09
C VAL A 1000 30.16 30.73 -6.65
#